data_AF-A0A7J7U7D0-F1
#
_entry.id   AF-A0A7J7U7D0-F1
#
_cell.length_a   1.000
_cell.length_b   1.000
_cell.length_c   1.000
_cell.angle_alpha   90.00
_cell.angle_beta   90.00
_cell.angle_gamma   90.00
#
_symmetry.space_group_name_H-M   'P 1'
#
loop_
_entity.id
_entity.type
_entity.pdbx_description
1 polymer ?
#
loop_
_entity_poly.entity_id
_entity_poly.type
_entity_poly.pdbx_seq_one_letter_code
_entity_poly.pdbx_strand_id
1 'polypeptide(L)'
;MVPPGKKPAGEASNSNKKCKRYFNEHWKEEFSWLDFDYERKLMFCLECRQALVRNKHGKAENAFTVGTDNFQRHALLRHVNSGAHRRALATNRGQPTFEGQAEDGGASPGPAPSPPSRGIKAEVDPAKVAVLTTVYCMAKENVPDDRCSALLQLQRFNLCQALLGTERGDYYSPRRVRDMQVAIASVLHTEACQGLKASPYVGLVLDKTRDWPESHSLALFATSVSPSDGQPATTFLGSVELQEGEDTAGQLLDILQTFGVSAAKLAWLSASLPGDCLGGSVGPQLRAACPLLTELHCLPGRPDPEPPAYLGEYESVLDALFRLHGGPSSHMVPELRAALDLAAIDLAGPRPVPWASSLPVVEAVAEAWPCLVPALEASAPASPTARALALALRQFTFVAFTHLLLDALPCVQKLALALQREDPPLALLQPLVMAAAASLQAQRSSGGARLQGFLRELAPSSPGLGGERGAYRGLEVVGYSAAALRDLEQLRGAFLDSMQKGLRDAYPGPSLEAVAAFSAIFDARRYPETPEELGAHGERALRWLLRAFAPAVVRPRALGHFTLFKRVVRGLGRPGPRALCARLACARSELHELFPDFAALAGLALAMPAGAGLLDKVGRSRELRWWRGQSGAAGEGRGDPVVKIAVDGPPLHEFDFALAVEVLESGWAEGLLGSQLM
;
A
#
# COMPACT_ATOMS: atom_id res chain seq x y z
N MET A 1 -17.12 -47.41 10.66
CA MET A 1 -16.42 -46.11 10.77
C MET A 1 -16.57 -45.61 12.20
N VAL A 2 -15.54 -45.78 13.04
CA VAL A 2 -15.11 -45.00 14.22
C VAL A 2 -13.79 -45.68 14.67
N PRO A 3 -12.66 -44.98 14.82
CA PRO A 3 -11.48 -45.55 15.48
C PRO A 3 -11.39 -45.06 16.94
N PRO A 4 -11.10 -45.97 17.88
CA PRO A 4 -10.51 -45.54 19.14
C PRO A 4 -9.33 -46.41 19.56
N GLY A 5 -8.36 -45.82 20.27
CA GLY A 5 -7.59 -46.57 21.27
C GLY A 5 -6.07 -46.36 21.28
N LYS A 6 -5.67 -45.24 21.88
CA LYS A 6 -4.57 -45.02 22.84
C LYS A 6 -3.40 -46.03 22.96
N LYS A 7 -2.20 -45.44 23.01
CA LYS A 7 -0.87 -45.96 23.46
C LYS A 7 -0.92 -46.61 24.86
N PRO A 8 0.14 -47.37 25.24
CA PRO A 8 1.05 -46.80 26.24
C PRO A 8 2.55 -46.98 25.95
N ALA A 9 3.33 -46.18 26.67
CA ALA A 9 4.78 -46.03 26.60
C ALA A 9 5.53 -47.14 27.36
N GLY A 10 6.77 -47.41 26.94
CA GLY A 10 7.71 -48.29 27.64
C GLY A 10 9.07 -48.32 26.93
N GLU A 11 9.98 -47.49 27.45
CA GLU A 11 11.43 -47.72 27.57
C GLU A 11 12.32 -48.05 26.34
N ALA A 12 13.19 -47.06 26.08
CA ALA A 12 14.54 -47.08 25.53
C ALA A 12 15.09 -48.35 24.84
N SER A 13 15.53 -48.19 23.58
CA SER A 13 16.73 -48.85 23.10
C SER A 13 17.41 -48.02 22.00
N ASN A 14 18.58 -47.47 22.35
CA ASN A 14 19.59 -47.00 21.42
C ASN A 14 20.05 -48.18 20.55
N SER A 15 19.90 -48.11 19.23
CA SER A 15 20.88 -48.74 18.34
C SER A 15 20.89 -48.09 16.95
N ASN A 16 22.09 -47.69 16.54
CA ASN A 16 22.44 -47.12 15.24
C ASN A 16 21.99 -48.01 14.07
N LYS A 17 20.82 -47.75 13.50
CA LYS A 17 20.49 -48.13 12.11
C LYS A 17 20.25 -46.85 11.32
N LYS A 18 21.23 -46.44 10.52
CA LYS A 18 21.00 -45.46 9.44
C LYS A 18 19.85 -45.99 8.59
N CYS A 19 18.66 -45.46 8.82
CA CYS A 19 17.49 -45.76 8.01
C CYS A 19 17.86 -45.40 6.56
N LYS A 20 17.97 -46.39 5.67
CA LYS A 20 18.25 -46.17 4.25
C LYS A 20 17.12 -45.28 3.74
N ARG A 21 17.44 -44.02 3.45
CA ARG A 21 16.48 -43.07 2.87
C ARG A 21 16.36 -43.41 1.39
N TYR A 22 15.15 -43.28 0.87
CA TYR A 22 14.85 -43.46 -0.55
C TYR A 22 14.62 -42.09 -1.19
N PHE A 23 14.88 -41.97 -2.49
CA PHE A 23 14.56 -40.77 -3.25
C PHE A 23 13.04 -40.55 -3.26
N ASN A 24 12.60 -39.31 -3.05
CA ASN A 24 11.19 -38.94 -3.10
C ASN A 24 10.88 -38.28 -4.44
N GLU A 25 10.04 -38.93 -5.27
CA GLU A 25 9.67 -38.42 -6.60
C GLU A 25 9.02 -37.04 -6.57
N HIS A 26 8.29 -36.69 -5.51
CA HIS A 26 7.67 -35.37 -5.37
C HIS A 26 8.71 -34.23 -5.32
N TRP A 27 9.98 -34.52 -5.03
CA TRP A 27 11.03 -33.50 -5.11
C TRP A 27 11.28 -33.00 -6.53
N LYS A 28 10.93 -33.75 -7.58
CA LYS A 28 11.04 -33.26 -8.96
C LYS A 28 10.01 -32.16 -9.28
N GLU A 29 8.86 -32.18 -8.62
CA GLU A 29 7.84 -31.13 -8.75
C GLU A 29 8.27 -29.86 -8.01
N GLU A 30 8.94 -30.00 -6.87
CA GLU A 30 9.41 -28.87 -6.05
C GLU A 30 10.73 -28.28 -6.54
N PHE A 31 11.63 -29.11 -7.06
CA PHE A 31 12.95 -28.73 -7.55
C PHE A 31 13.06 -29.10 -9.03
N SER A 32 12.64 -28.19 -9.91
CA SER A 32 12.62 -28.41 -11.37
C SER A 32 14.00 -28.69 -12.00
N TRP A 33 15.09 -28.40 -11.29
CA TRP A 33 16.47 -28.67 -11.69
C TRP A 33 16.98 -30.05 -11.24
N LEU A 34 16.24 -30.78 -10.42
CA LEU A 34 16.65 -32.05 -9.81
C LEU A 34 16.24 -33.24 -10.69
N ASP A 35 17.17 -34.15 -10.91
CA ASP A 35 16.90 -35.39 -11.63
C ASP A 35 17.51 -36.60 -10.90
N PHE A 36 17.01 -37.80 -11.19
CA PHE A 36 17.38 -39.04 -10.51
C PHE A 36 17.67 -40.16 -11.51
N ASP A 37 18.87 -40.73 -11.40
CA ASP A 37 19.28 -41.92 -12.15
C ASP A 37 18.83 -43.18 -11.39
N TYR A 38 17.86 -43.90 -11.94
CA TYR A 38 17.31 -45.11 -11.33
C TYR A 38 18.26 -46.31 -11.36
N GLU A 39 19.16 -46.37 -12.35
CA GLU A 39 20.13 -47.46 -12.47
C GLU A 39 21.25 -47.28 -11.44
N ARG A 40 21.77 -46.06 -11.33
CA ARG A 40 22.87 -45.72 -10.42
C ARG A 40 22.41 -45.36 -9.02
N LYS A 41 21.11 -45.12 -8.82
CA LYS A 41 20.49 -44.66 -7.57
C LYS A 41 21.14 -43.39 -7.02
N LEU A 42 21.33 -42.40 -7.88
CA LEU A 42 21.92 -41.10 -7.52
C LEU A 42 21.02 -39.97 -8.02
N MET A 43 20.91 -38.91 -7.23
CA MET A 43 20.29 -37.66 -7.69
C MET A 43 21.35 -36.64 -8.09
N PHE A 44 21.05 -35.82 -9.09
CA PHE A 44 21.95 -34.80 -9.60
C PHE A 44 21.18 -33.54 -10.02
N CYS A 45 21.92 -32.45 -10.20
CA CYS A 45 21.38 -31.18 -10.66
C CYS A 45 21.66 -31.01 -12.16
N LEU A 46 20.59 -30.85 -12.94
CA LEU A 46 20.66 -30.68 -14.40
C LEU A 46 21.45 -29.44 -14.78
N GLU A 47 21.22 -28.33 -14.08
CA GLU A 47 21.91 -27.06 -14.29
C GLU A 47 23.41 -27.16 -14.04
N CYS A 48 23.79 -27.80 -12.92
CA CYS A 48 25.21 -27.97 -12.60
C CYS A 48 25.93 -28.94 -13.55
N ARG A 49 25.27 -30.01 -14.01
CA ARG A 49 25.83 -30.91 -15.04
C ARG A 49 26.01 -30.19 -16.37
N GLN A 50 25.03 -29.37 -16.77
CA GLN A 50 25.10 -28.65 -18.03
C GLN A 50 26.23 -27.60 -18.04
N ALA A 51 26.46 -26.92 -16.91
CA ALA A 51 27.55 -25.95 -16.78
C ALA A 51 28.94 -26.61 -16.83
N LEU A 52 29.09 -27.84 -16.31
CA LEU A 52 30.34 -28.61 -16.41
C LEU A 52 30.69 -28.97 -17.86
N VAL A 53 29.70 -29.27 -18.69
CA VAL A 53 29.92 -29.58 -20.12
C VAL A 53 30.38 -28.33 -20.90
N ARG A 54 30.03 -27.13 -20.41
CA ARG A 54 30.39 -25.85 -21.04
C ARG A 54 31.74 -25.28 -20.58
N ASN A 55 32.28 -25.70 -19.43
CA ASN A 55 33.58 -25.26 -18.94
C ASN A 55 34.72 -26.14 -19.48
N LYS A 56 35.60 -25.57 -20.33
CA LYS A 56 36.78 -26.26 -20.90
C LYS A 56 37.88 -26.58 -19.86
N HIS A 57 37.80 -25.97 -18.67
CA HIS A 57 38.64 -26.29 -17.52
C HIS A 57 37.81 -27.05 -16.47
N GLY A 58 37.83 -28.38 -16.59
CA GLY A 58 36.95 -29.29 -15.87
C GLY A 58 37.25 -29.44 -14.38
N LYS A 59 36.96 -28.43 -13.55
CA LYS A 59 36.84 -28.61 -12.08
C LYS A 59 35.71 -27.77 -11.48
N ALA A 60 34.50 -28.35 -11.50
CA ALA A 60 33.47 -28.07 -10.52
C ALA A 60 32.86 -29.40 -10.05
N GLU A 61 33.66 -30.19 -9.33
CA GLU A 61 33.17 -31.38 -8.65
C GLU A 61 32.35 -30.93 -7.44
N ASN A 62 31.03 -30.86 -7.60
CA ASN A 62 30.09 -30.79 -6.50
C ASN A 62 29.36 -32.14 -6.43
N ALA A 63 28.89 -32.55 -5.27
CA ALA A 63 28.24 -33.87 -5.13
C ALA A 63 27.01 -34.04 -6.05
N PHE A 64 26.39 -32.93 -6.47
CA PHE A 64 25.23 -32.91 -7.37
C PHE A 64 25.61 -32.86 -8.86
N THR A 65 26.89 -32.76 -9.22
CA THR A 65 27.35 -32.85 -10.60
C THR A 65 27.72 -34.27 -11.00
N VAL A 66 28.36 -35.00 -10.08
CA VAL A 66 28.71 -36.41 -10.26
C VAL A 66 27.55 -37.34 -9.87
N GLY A 67 26.66 -36.86 -8.99
CA GLY A 67 25.52 -37.59 -8.45
C GLY A 67 25.72 -37.95 -6.97
N THR A 68 24.66 -37.79 -6.16
CA THR A 68 24.70 -38.04 -4.71
C THR A 68 23.59 -38.99 -4.27
N ASP A 69 23.88 -39.84 -3.28
CA ASP A 69 22.94 -40.73 -2.60
C ASP A 69 22.37 -40.11 -1.30
N ASN A 70 22.68 -38.84 -1.03
CA ASN A 70 22.25 -38.14 0.17
C ASN A 70 20.80 -37.64 0.03
N PHE A 71 19.82 -38.55 0.11
CA PHE A 71 18.39 -38.25 -0.02
C PHE A 71 17.83 -37.55 1.23
N GLN A 72 18.26 -36.30 1.42
CA GLN A 72 17.77 -35.41 2.46
C GLN A 72 17.32 -34.11 1.79
N ARG A 73 16.09 -33.69 2.08
CA ARG A 73 15.56 -32.41 1.58
C ARG A 73 16.47 -31.23 1.91
N HIS A 74 17.07 -31.23 3.10
CA HIS A 74 18.02 -30.18 3.49
C HIS A 74 19.30 -30.16 2.62
N ALA A 75 19.72 -31.29 2.03
CA ALA A 75 20.82 -31.32 1.07
C ALA A 75 20.45 -30.61 -0.24
N LEU A 76 19.20 -30.72 -0.69
CA LEU A 76 18.66 -30.01 -1.86
C LEU A 76 18.59 -28.49 -1.61
N LEU A 77 18.06 -28.10 -0.45
CA LEU A 77 17.99 -26.69 -0.04
C LEU A 77 19.37 -26.04 0.12
N ARG A 78 20.33 -26.79 0.66
CA ARG A 78 21.72 -26.32 0.74
C ARG A 78 22.37 -26.21 -0.64
N HIS A 79 22.07 -27.16 -1.53
CA HIS A 79 22.61 -27.16 -2.88
C HIS A 79 22.15 -25.96 -3.70
N VAL A 80 20.84 -25.67 -3.73
CA VAL A 80 20.29 -24.56 -4.52
C VAL A 80 20.84 -23.21 -4.07
N ASN A 81 21.16 -23.06 -2.78
CA ASN A 81 21.74 -21.85 -2.21
C ASN A 81 23.28 -21.80 -2.31
N SER A 82 23.92 -22.89 -2.75
CA SER A 82 25.38 -22.97 -2.83
C SER A 82 25.96 -22.04 -3.90
N GLY A 83 27.12 -21.45 -3.61
CA GLY A 83 27.83 -20.60 -4.59
C GLY A 83 28.22 -21.37 -5.86
N ALA A 84 28.44 -22.68 -5.76
CA ALA A 84 28.73 -23.53 -6.92
C ALA A 84 27.51 -23.65 -7.86
N HIS A 85 26.30 -23.80 -7.32
CA HIS A 85 25.08 -23.85 -8.12
C HIS A 85 24.79 -22.50 -8.80
N ARG A 86 24.97 -21.39 -8.09
CA ARG A 86 24.83 -20.03 -8.66
C ARG A 86 25.81 -19.77 -9.81
N ARG A 87 27.06 -20.22 -9.70
CA ARG A 87 28.05 -20.12 -10.80
C ARG A 87 27.62 -20.94 -12.01
N ALA A 88 27.12 -22.16 -11.80
CA ALA A 88 26.62 -23.00 -12.89
C ALA A 88 25.45 -22.34 -13.66
N LEU A 89 24.51 -21.74 -12.93
CA LEU A 89 23.41 -20.98 -13.53
C LEU A 89 23.91 -19.77 -14.35
N ALA A 90 24.92 -19.05 -13.87
CA ALA A 90 25.52 -17.93 -14.59
C ALA A 90 26.20 -18.37 -15.90
N THR A 91 26.95 -19.48 -15.86
CA THR A 91 27.56 -20.10 -17.05
C THR A 91 26.50 -20.58 -18.06
N ASN A 92 25.39 -21.15 -17.60
CA ASN A 92 24.30 -21.59 -18.49
C ASN A 92 23.55 -20.42 -19.15
N ARG A 93 23.50 -19.27 -18.48
CA ARG A 93 22.85 -18.03 -18.97
C ARG A 93 23.73 -17.18 -19.90
N GLY A 94 24.96 -17.60 -20.20
CA GLY A 94 25.83 -16.94 -21.19
C GLY A 94 26.36 -15.56 -20.80
N GLN A 95 26.42 -15.25 -19.50
CA GLN A 95 27.11 -14.04 -19.03
C GLN A 95 28.63 -14.23 -19.18
N PRO A 96 29.39 -13.26 -19.72
CA PRO A 96 30.82 -13.41 -19.91
C PRO A 96 31.53 -13.52 -18.55
N THR A 97 32.10 -14.69 -18.28
CA THR A 97 33.15 -14.87 -17.28
C THR A 97 34.39 -14.12 -17.76
N PHE A 98 34.75 -13.05 -17.06
CA PHE A 98 36.01 -12.35 -17.24
C PHE A 98 37.13 -13.25 -16.69
N GLU A 99 37.69 -14.12 -17.54
CA GLU A 99 38.92 -14.85 -17.28
C GLU A 99 40.01 -14.34 -18.23
N GLY A 100 41.13 -13.95 -17.63
CA GLY A 100 42.23 -13.27 -18.30
C GLY A 100 43.03 -14.18 -19.22
N GLN A 101 43.56 -13.57 -20.29
CA GLN A 101 44.73 -14.07 -21.01
C GLN A 101 45.96 -13.35 -20.48
N ALA A 102 46.96 -14.14 -20.11
CA ALA A 102 48.32 -13.71 -19.79
C ALA A 102 49.23 -13.86 -21.01
N GLU A 103 50.38 -13.17 -20.94
CA GLU A 103 51.57 -13.15 -21.82
C GLU A 103 51.47 -12.15 -23.01
N ASP A 104 52.44 -11.27 -23.32
CA ASP A 104 53.85 -11.12 -22.93
C ASP A 104 54.38 -9.68 -23.26
N GLY A 105 55.41 -9.22 -22.52
CA GLY A 105 56.50 -8.31 -22.93
C GLY A 105 56.29 -6.83 -23.37
N GLY A 106 56.77 -5.88 -22.53
CA GLY A 106 57.53 -4.71 -23.05
C GLY A 106 57.22 -3.28 -22.54
N ALA A 107 58.01 -2.82 -21.55
CA ALA A 107 58.52 -1.46 -21.27
C ALA A 107 57.61 -0.17 -21.23
N SER A 108 57.54 0.42 -20.03
CA SER A 108 57.15 1.77 -19.51
C SER A 108 57.53 3.04 -20.33
N PRO A 109 57.06 4.30 -20.03
CA PRO A 109 56.70 4.85 -18.69
C PRO A 109 55.58 5.95 -18.50
N GLY A 110 54.81 5.85 -17.38
CA GLY A 110 54.23 6.86 -16.45
C GLY A 110 53.35 8.06 -16.92
N PRO A 111 52.58 8.79 -16.05
CA PRO A 111 52.40 8.68 -14.58
C PRO A 111 50.94 8.87 -14.01
N ALA A 112 50.82 8.77 -12.67
CA ALA A 112 49.77 9.22 -11.71
C ALA A 112 48.72 8.19 -11.17
N PRO A 113 48.40 8.21 -9.85
CA PRO A 113 47.89 7.05 -9.13
C PRO A 113 46.35 6.94 -9.20
N SER A 114 45.86 5.81 -9.73
CA SER A 114 44.49 5.35 -9.57
C SER A 114 44.31 4.65 -8.21
N PRO A 115 43.18 4.84 -7.50
CA PRO A 115 42.89 4.11 -6.26
C PRO A 115 42.80 2.59 -6.52
N PRO A 116 43.16 1.75 -5.54
CA PRO A 116 43.34 0.32 -5.75
C PRO A 116 42.02 -0.35 -6.18
N SER A 117 42.13 -1.13 -7.25
CA SER A 117 41.11 -2.05 -7.73
C SER A 117 40.63 -2.97 -6.61
N ARG A 118 39.35 -2.84 -6.24
CA ARG A 118 38.63 -3.80 -5.39
C ARG A 118 38.49 -5.14 -6.12
N GLY A 119 39.56 -5.93 -6.11
CA GLY A 119 39.49 -7.37 -6.23
C GLY A 119 39.17 -7.97 -4.86
N ILE A 120 38.38 -9.04 -4.86
CA ILE A 120 37.78 -9.78 -3.72
C ILE A 120 36.42 -9.20 -3.29
N LYS A 121 35.32 -9.79 -3.81
CA LYS A 121 34.01 -9.72 -3.14
C LYS A 121 34.19 -10.38 -1.77
N ALA A 122 34.37 -9.56 -0.73
CA ALA A 122 34.38 -10.03 0.64
C ALA A 122 33.07 -10.79 0.90
N GLU A 123 33.17 -11.99 1.45
CA GLU A 123 32.01 -12.71 1.95
C GLU A 123 31.44 -11.90 3.11
N VAL A 124 30.23 -11.35 2.94
CA VAL A 124 29.60 -10.50 3.95
C VAL A 124 29.42 -11.29 5.25
N ASP A 125 29.85 -10.71 6.37
CA ASP A 125 29.78 -11.33 7.68
C ASP A 125 28.32 -11.75 7.99
N PRO A 126 28.05 -13.06 8.14
CA PRO A 126 26.69 -13.56 8.38
C PRO A 126 26.09 -13.01 9.68
N ALA A 127 26.91 -12.64 10.67
CA ALA A 127 26.44 -12.02 11.89
C ALA A 127 25.82 -10.64 11.62
N LYS A 128 26.43 -9.83 10.75
CA LYS A 128 25.92 -8.49 10.39
C LYS A 128 24.60 -8.59 9.63
N VAL A 129 24.50 -9.56 8.72
CA VAL A 129 23.24 -9.86 8.01
C VAL A 129 22.15 -10.25 8.99
N ALA A 130 22.43 -11.13 9.97
CA ALA A 130 21.45 -11.52 10.99
C ALA A 130 20.99 -10.32 11.86
N VAL A 131 21.91 -9.42 12.20
CA VAL A 131 21.57 -8.19 12.94
C VAL A 131 20.70 -7.25 12.10
N LEU A 132 21.08 -6.95 10.85
CA LEU A 132 20.27 -6.11 9.96
C LEU A 132 18.91 -6.72 9.68
N THR A 133 18.82 -8.04 9.54
CA THR A 133 17.54 -8.76 9.40
C THR A 133 16.65 -8.54 10.63
N THR A 134 17.24 -8.54 11.83
CA THR A 134 16.51 -8.26 13.07
C THR A 134 15.99 -6.82 13.09
N VAL A 135 16.85 -5.85 12.80
CA VAL A 135 16.49 -4.42 12.75
C VAL A 135 15.42 -4.15 11.68
N TYR A 136 15.52 -4.83 10.55
CA TYR A 136 14.53 -4.78 9.49
C TYR A 136 13.16 -5.27 9.96
N CYS A 137 13.10 -6.45 10.60
CA CYS A 137 11.87 -6.95 11.20
C CYS A 137 11.30 -5.98 12.24
N MET A 138 12.17 -5.41 13.08
CA MET A 138 11.76 -4.43 14.08
C MET A 138 11.12 -3.20 13.45
N ALA A 139 11.74 -2.66 12.39
CA ALA A 139 11.18 -1.53 11.66
C ALA A 139 9.84 -1.89 11.01
N LYS A 140 9.76 -3.06 10.36
CA LYS A 140 8.51 -3.57 9.77
C LYS A 140 7.38 -3.71 10.77
N GLU A 141 7.66 -4.16 11.99
CA GLU A 141 6.66 -4.41 13.04
C GLU A 141 6.53 -3.27 14.06
N ASN A 142 7.13 -2.10 13.79
CA ASN A 142 7.14 -0.94 14.69
C ASN A 142 7.67 -1.23 16.12
N VAL A 143 8.64 -2.13 16.25
CA VAL A 143 9.23 -2.50 17.55
C VAL A 143 10.24 -1.43 18.01
N PRO A 144 10.17 -0.93 19.26
CA PRO A 144 11.12 0.04 19.84
C PRO A 144 12.61 -0.37 19.79
N ASP A 145 13.53 0.60 19.62
CA ASP A 145 14.96 0.32 19.34
C ASP A 145 15.69 -0.28 20.55
N ASP A 146 15.25 0.07 21.75
CA ASP A 146 15.73 -0.48 23.03
C ASP A 146 15.50 -1.99 23.15
N ARG A 147 14.54 -2.54 22.40
CA ARG A 147 14.24 -3.98 22.35
C ARG A 147 15.21 -4.78 21.47
N CYS A 148 16.04 -4.14 20.65
CA CYS A 148 16.97 -4.83 19.74
C CYS A 148 17.89 -5.82 20.49
N SER A 149 18.43 -5.39 21.62
CA SER A 149 19.32 -6.19 22.46
C SER A 149 18.66 -7.49 22.94
N ALA A 150 17.42 -7.41 23.43
CA ALA A 150 16.64 -8.56 23.90
C ALA A 150 16.28 -9.52 22.76
N LEU A 151 15.93 -9.00 21.58
CA LEU A 151 15.61 -9.83 20.41
C LEU A 151 16.83 -10.59 19.87
N LEU A 152 18.01 -9.97 19.87
CA LEU A 152 19.25 -10.65 19.50
C LEU A 152 19.67 -11.69 20.54
N GLN A 153 19.44 -11.43 21.83
CA GLN A 153 19.63 -12.45 22.88
C GLN A 153 18.68 -13.65 22.68
N LEU A 154 17.41 -13.40 22.33
CA LEU A 154 16.44 -14.45 22.00
C LEU A 154 16.90 -15.29 20.80
N GLN A 155 17.43 -14.66 19.74
CA GLN A 155 17.95 -15.41 18.59
C GLN A 155 19.17 -16.27 18.93
N ARG A 156 20.07 -15.78 19.79
CA ARG A 156 21.19 -16.56 20.32
C ARG A 156 20.71 -17.74 21.16
N PHE A 157 19.71 -17.52 22.01
CA PHE A 157 19.06 -18.59 22.79
C PHE A 157 18.45 -19.66 21.87
N ASN A 158 17.84 -19.23 20.76
CA ASN A 158 17.32 -20.11 19.71
C ASN A 158 18.41 -20.67 18.76
N LEU A 159 19.68 -20.61 19.15
CA LEU A 159 20.82 -21.21 18.47
C LEU A 159 21.06 -20.69 17.04
N CYS A 160 20.77 -19.41 16.79
CA CYS A 160 21.12 -18.74 15.53
C CYS A 160 22.64 -18.74 15.32
N GLN A 161 23.15 -19.65 14.48
CA GLN A 161 24.57 -19.91 14.29
C GLN A 161 25.38 -18.67 13.93
N ALA A 162 24.79 -17.77 13.13
CA ALA A 162 25.41 -16.51 12.72
C ALA A 162 25.74 -15.58 13.92
N LEU A 163 25.02 -15.69 15.04
CA LEU A 163 25.17 -14.81 16.20
C LEU A 163 25.91 -15.46 17.39
N LEU A 164 26.27 -16.74 17.29
CA LEU A 164 26.91 -17.50 18.37
C LEU A 164 28.45 -17.30 18.41
N GLY A 165 29.08 -16.92 17.29
CA GLY A 165 30.53 -16.75 17.18
C GLY A 165 31.06 -15.32 17.43
N THR A 166 30.19 -14.34 17.61
CA THR A 166 30.60 -12.93 17.81
C THR A 166 30.89 -12.64 19.29
N GLU A 167 32.15 -12.32 19.62
CA GLU A 167 32.51 -11.76 20.93
C GLU A 167 31.85 -10.38 21.15
N ARG A 168 31.45 -10.09 22.40
CA ARG A 168 30.53 -9.00 22.76
C ARG A 168 31.17 -7.60 22.76
N GLY A 169 30.38 -6.61 22.33
CA GLY A 169 30.55 -5.16 22.59
C GLY A 169 31.15 -4.45 21.38
N ASP A 170 30.40 -3.89 20.42
CA ASP A 170 29.72 -2.59 20.55
C ASP A 170 28.57 -2.41 19.53
N TYR A 171 28.13 -3.49 18.87
CA TYR A 171 27.21 -3.42 17.72
C TYR A 171 25.74 -3.07 18.04
N TYR A 172 25.35 -3.01 19.31
CA TYR A 172 23.95 -3.15 19.72
C TYR A 172 23.38 -1.95 20.49
N SER A 173 24.04 -0.79 20.43
CA SER A 173 23.50 0.41 21.06
C SER A 173 22.34 0.99 20.25
N PRO A 174 21.35 1.67 20.88
CA PRO A 174 20.25 2.31 20.15
C PRO A 174 20.70 3.26 19.04
N ARG A 175 21.83 3.98 19.25
CA ARG A 175 22.43 4.83 18.21
C ARG A 175 22.80 4.03 16.95
N ARG A 176 23.39 2.83 17.10
CA ARG A 176 23.74 1.97 15.97
C ARG A 176 22.53 1.33 15.29
N VAL A 177 21.42 1.12 16.02
CA VAL A 177 20.16 0.65 15.41
C VAL A 177 19.65 1.68 14.40
N ARG A 178 19.76 2.97 14.72
CA ARG A 178 19.38 4.04 13.78
C ARG A 178 20.27 4.03 12.54
N ASP A 179 21.58 3.88 12.69
CA ASP A 179 22.51 3.80 11.55
C ASP A 179 22.19 2.61 10.64
N MET A 180 21.84 1.46 11.24
CA MET A 180 21.37 0.28 10.52
C MET A 180 20.07 0.54 9.76
N GLN A 181 19.09 1.21 10.39
CA GLN A 181 17.85 1.62 9.73
C GLN A 181 18.13 2.57 8.56
N VAL A 182 19.03 3.54 8.72
CA VAL A 182 19.46 4.45 7.65
C VAL A 182 20.08 3.66 6.50
N ALA A 183 21.01 2.75 6.77
CA ALA A 183 21.67 1.95 5.73
C ALA A 183 20.66 1.10 4.93
N ILE A 184 19.71 0.45 5.61
CA ILE A 184 18.64 -0.31 4.96
C ILE A 184 17.75 0.63 4.12
N ALA A 185 17.33 1.77 4.68
CA ALA A 185 16.49 2.72 3.98
C ALA A 185 17.21 3.34 2.76
N SER A 186 18.52 3.53 2.81
CA SER A 186 19.33 4.01 1.67
C SER A 186 19.35 3.01 0.51
N VAL A 187 19.38 1.70 0.79
CA VAL A 187 19.21 0.68 -0.25
C VAL A 187 17.83 0.81 -0.91
N LEU A 188 16.76 0.85 -0.11
CA LEU A 188 15.39 1.02 -0.61
C LEU A 188 15.20 2.35 -1.36
N HIS A 189 15.87 3.42 -0.93
CA HIS A 189 15.83 4.72 -1.58
C HIS A 189 16.57 4.69 -2.93
N THR A 190 17.71 4.01 -3.00
CA THR A 190 18.46 3.84 -4.26
C THR A 190 17.64 3.02 -5.28
N GLU A 191 17.01 1.94 -4.84
CA GLU A 191 16.09 1.14 -5.66
C GLU A 191 14.89 1.97 -6.14
N ALA A 192 14.31 2.78 -5.25
CA ALA A 192 13.24 3.73 -5.58
C ALA A 192 13.66 4.72 -6.67
N CYS A 193 14.83 5.35 -6.54
CA CYS A 193 15.37 6.28 -7.53
C CYS A 193 15.58 5.59 -8.88
N GLN A 194 16.12 4.37 -8.90
CA GLN A 194 16.31 3.61 -10.14
C GLN A 194 14.96 3.28 -10.80
N GLY A 195 13.99 2.79 -10.02
CA GLY A 195 12.65 2.44 -10.51
C GLY A 195 11.89 3.65 -11.06
N LEU A 196 11.87 4.76 -10.32
CA LEU A 196 11.19 5.99 -10.73
C LEU A 196 11.85 6.64 -11.95
N LYS A 197 13.19 6.66 -12.00
CA LYS A 197 13.94 7.15 -13.16
C LYS A 197 13.68 6.29 -14.41
N ALA A 198 13.56 4.98 -14.28
CA ALA A 198 13.26 4.08 -15.39
C ALA A 198 11.80 4.19 -15.86
N SER A 199 10.87 4.53 -14.96
CA SER A 199 9.45 4.64 -15.28
C SER A 199 9.18 5.68 -16.39
N PRO A 200 8.34 5.37 -17.39
CA PRO A 200 7.97 6.34 -18.43
C PRO A 200 7.03 7.42 -17.89
N TYR A 201 6.15 7.06 -16.95
CA TYR A 201 5.18 7.95 -16.32
C TYR A 201 5.16 7.73 -14.81
N VAL A 202 4.83 8.78 -14.06
CA VAL A 202 4.74 8.74 -12.60
C VAL A 202 3.44 9.40 -12.17
N GLY A 203 2.77 8.82 -11.17
CA GLY A 203 1.72 9.49 -10.42
C GLY A 203 2.24 9.94 -9.05
N LEU A 204 1.83 11.11 -8.60
CA LEU A 204 2.14 11.64 -7.27
C LEU A 204 0.91 11.52 -6.38
N VAL A 205 1.12 11.07 -5.15
CA VAL A 205 0.08 10.90 -4.15
C VAL A 205 0.45 11.66 -2.88
N LEU A 206 -0.46 12.54 -2.46
CA LEU A 206 -0.31 13.44 -1.32
C LEU A 206 -1.24 12.99 -0.19
N ASP A 207 -0.68 12.54 0.92
CA ASP A 207 -1.45 12.16 2.10
C ASP A 207 -1.22 13.15 3.25
N LYS A 208 -2.22 13.98 3.56
CA LYS A 208 -2.12 14.94 4.68
C LYS A 208 -1.99 14.19 6.00
N THR A 209 -0.96 14.55 6.78
CA THR A 209 -0.83 14.13 8.17
C THR A 209 -1.62 15.12 9.02
N ARG A 210 -2.48 14.62 9.91
CA ARG A 210 -3.27 15.45 10.82
C ARG A 210 -2.77 15.19 12.23
N ASP A 211 -1.51 15.53 12.47
CA ASP A 211 -0.87 15.25 13.75
C ASP A 211 -1.12 16.37 14.77
N TRP A 212 -1.38 17.62 14.33
CA TRP A 212 -1.77 18.74 15.20
C TRP A 212 -2.39 19.89 14.39
N PRO A 213 -3.28 20.73 14.96
CA PRO A 213 -3.85 21.91 14.26
C PRO A 213 -2.82 22.93 13.75
N GLU A 214 -1.57 22.89 14.20
CA GLU A 214 -0.55 23.91 13.91
C GLU A 214 0.56 23.45 12.94
N SER A 215 0.57 22.18 12.48
CA SER A 215 1.61 21.66 11.59
C SER A 215 1.01 20.90 10.40
N HIS A 216 1.24 21.41 9.20
CA HIS A 216 0.74 20.84 7.94
C HIS A 216 1.82 19.95 7.32
N SER A 217 1.97 18.70 7.77
CA SER A 217 2.87 17.76 7.09
C SER A 217 2.15 16.91 6.05
N LEU A 218 2.84 16.57 4.97
CA LEU A 218 2.40 15.69 3.89
C LEU A 218 3.31 14.47 3.81
N ALA A 219 2.71 13.29 3.76
CA ALA A 219 3.39 12.08 3.32
C ALA A 219 3.26 11.93 1.80
N LEU A 220 4.38 11.73 1.13
CA LEU A 220 4.47 11.66 -0.32
C LEU A 220 4.68 10.23 -0.79
N PHE A 221 3.91 9.82 -1.80
CA PHE A 221 4.11 8.55 -2.50
C PHE A 221 4.12 8.76 -4.00
N ALA A 222 4.83 7.89 -4.71
CA ALA A 222 4.81 7.83 -6.16
C ALA A 222 4.28 6.48 -6.65
N THR A 223 3.45 6.51 -7.69
CA THR A 223 3.10 5.34 -8.50
C THR A 223 3.92 5.34 -9.77
N SER A 224 4.45 4.18 -10.15
CA SER A 224 5.35 4.02 -11.29
C SER A 224 5.08 2.71 -12.02
N VAL A 225 5.67 2.54 -13.20
CA VAL A 225 5.53 1.34 -14.02
C VAL A 225 6.92 0.88 -14.44
N SER A 226 7.26 -0.35 -14.11
CA SER A 226 8.53 -0.95 -14.48
C SER A 226 8.54 -1.28 -15.98
N PRO A 227 9.48 -0.73 -16.78
CA PRO A 227 9.55 -1.05 -18.21
C PRO A 227 10.01 -2.49 -18.49
N SER A 228 10.57 -3.19 -17.51
CA SER A 228 11.15 -4.53 -17.72
C SER A 228 10.10 -5.65 -17.70
N ASP A 229 9.02 -5.46 -16.94
CA ASP A 229 7.96 -6.45 -16.72
C ASP A 229 6.54 -5.84 -16.83
N GLY A 230 6.45 -4.51 -16.99
CA GLY A 230 5.20 -3.77 -17.08
C GLY A 230 4.41 -3.71 -15.79
N GLN A 231 5.00 -4.07 -14.64
CA GLN A 231 4.27 -4.08 -13.37
C GLN A 231 4.21 -2.67 -12.75
N PRO A 232 3.03 -2.27 -12.24
CA PRO A 232 2.93 -1.04 -11.46
C PRO A 232 3.53 -1.23 -10.06
N ALA A 233 4.16 -0.19 -9.55
CA ALA A 233 4.70 -0.13 -8.20
C ALA A 233 4.26 1.17 -7.51
N THR A 234 4.24 1.14 -6.19
CA THR A 234 4.04 2.32 -5.35
C THR A 234 5.22 2.45 -4.41
N THR A 235 5.71 3.66 -4.19
CA THR A 235 6.91 3.93 -3.41
C THR A 235 6.68 5.12 -2.48
N PHE A 236 7.08 5.01 -1.22
CA PHE A 236 7.12 6.13 -0.28
C PHE A 236 8.35 7.01 -0.55
N LEU A 237 8.10 8.31 -0.73
CA LEU A 237 9.14 9.30 -1.05
C LEU A 237 9.68 9.99 0.20
N GLY A 238 8.86 10.15 1.24
CA GLY A 238 9.23 10.86 2.46
C GLY A 238 8.06 11.68 3.03
N SER A 239 8.34 12.39 4.10
CA SER A 239 7.42 13.36 4.70
C SER A 239 7.93 14.78 4.47
N VAL A 240 7.04 15.74 4.26
CA VAL A 240 7.39 17.16 4.02
C VAL A 240 6.54 18.03 4.92
N GLU A 241 7.15 19.03 5.55
CA GLU A 241 6.42 20.07 6.26
C GLU A 241 6.06 21.21 5.31
N LEU A 242 4.78 21.58 5.26
CA LEU A 242 4.30 22.73 4.49
C LEU A 242 4.38 23.99 5.34
N GLN A 243 5.10 24.99 4.86
CA GLN A 243 5.10 26.35 5.40
C GLN A 243 4.04 27.19 4.67
N GLU A 244 3.29 28.03 5.39
CA GLU A 244 2.34 28.94 4.76
C GLU A 244 3.07 29.97 3.88
N GLY A 245 2.69 30.07 2.60
CA GLY A 245 3.23 31.05 1.65
C GLY A 245 4.42 30.57 0.80
N GLU A 246 4.93 29.35 1.01
CA GLU A 246 5.94 28.75 0.13
C GLU A 246 5.34 28.14 -1.15
N ASP A 247 6.14 28.12 -2.22
CA ASP A 247 5.81 27.45 -3.48
C ASP A 247 5.82 25.93 -3.29
N THR A 248 4.72 25.41 -2.74
CA THR A 248 4.51 23.98 -2.51
C THR A 248 4.63 23.18 -3.81
N ALA A 249 4.19 23.73 -4.95
CA ALA A 249 4.32 23.05 -6.23
C ALA A 249 5.79 22.92 -6.66
N GLY A 250 6.59 23.98 -6.50
CA GLY A 250 8.04 23.96 -6.70
C GLY A 250 8.74 22.93 -5.81
N GLN A 251 8.45 22.93 -4.51
CA GLN A 251 9.02 21.98 -3.55
C GLN A 251 8.71 20.52 -3.93
N LEU A 252 7.47 20.21 -4.35
CA LEU A 252 7.09 18.87 -4.81
C LEU A 252 7.85 18.46 -6.08
N LEU A 253 8.09 19.40 -7.01
CA LEU A 253 8.88 19.14 -8.22
C LEU A 253 10.35 18.91 -7.89
N ASP A 254 10.91 19.64 -6.93
CA ASP A 254 12.30 19.46 -6.49
C ASP A 254 12.50 18.10 -5.83
N ILE A 255 11.56 17.65 -5.01
CA ILE A 255 11.56 16.29 -4.45
C ILE A 255 11.49 15.26 -5.57
N LEU A 256 10.59 15.41 -6.54
CA LEU A 256 10.54 14.48 -7.68
C LEU A 256 11.87 14.45 -8.46
N GLN A 257 12.54 15.58 -8.60
CA GLN A 257 13.86 15.66 -9.25
C GLN A 257 14.95 14.93 -8.47
N THR A 258 14.94 14.91 -7.13
CA THR A 258 15.92 14.12 -6.35
C THR A 258 15.77 12.62 -6.60
N PHE A 259 14.55 12.15 -6.88
CA PHE A 259 14.26 10.79 -7.33
C PHE A 259 14.49 10.55 -8.84
N GLY A 260 14.99 11.55 -9.57
CA GLY A 260 15.27 11.45 -11.01
C GLY A 260 14.02 11.50 -11.89
N VAL A 261 12.91 12.07 -11.40
CA VAL A 261 11.65 12.24 -12.13
C VAL A 261 11.57 13.66 -12.66
N SER A 262 11.41 13.82 -13.98
CA SER A 262 11.18 15.12 -14.60
C SER A 262 9.68 15.46 -14.65
N ALA A 263 9.35 16.75 -14.68
CA ALA A 263 7.97 17.25 -14.78
C ALA A 263 7.19 16.66 -15.97
N ALA A 264 7.87 16.37 -17.08
CA ALA A 264 7.27 15.76 -18.27
C ALA A 264 6.76 14.32 -18.04
N LYS A 265 7.26 13.62 -17.02
CA LYS A 265 6.82 12.26 -16.66
C LYS A 265 5.64 12.24 -15.69
N LEU A 266 5.38 13.35 -14.99
CA LEU A 266 4.31 13.41 -14.01
C LEU A 266 2.95 13.46 -14.73
N ALA A 267 2.20 12.38 -14.63
CA ALA A 267 0.95 12.16 -15.35
C ALA A 267 -0.28 12.19 -14.43
N TRP A 268 -0.11 11.90 -13.14
CA TRP A 268 -1.23 11.83 -12.21
C TRP A 268 -0.95 12.56 -10.90
N LEU A 269 -2.00 13.14 -10.32
CA LEU A 269 -2.03 13.67 -8.97
C LEU A 269 -3.22 13.09 -8.21
N SER A 270 -2.97 12.57 -7.01
CA SER A 270 -4.00 12.14 -6.06
C SER A 270 -3.70 12.75 -4.69
N ALA A 271 -4.75 13.08 -3.94
CA ALA A 271 -4.63 13.71 -2.65
C ALA A 271 -5.71 13.19 -1.70
N SER A 272 -5.41 13.10 -0.40
CA SER A 272 -6.37 12.65 0.63
C SER A 272 -7.47 13.65 0.97
N LEU A 273 -7.30 14.92 0.59
CA LEU A 273 -8.29 15.98 0.74
C LEU A 273 -8.37 16.78 -0.57
N PRO A 274 -9.54 16.85 -1.22
CA PRO A 274 -9.72 17.69 -2.41
C PRO A 274 -9.71 19.19 -2.08
N GLY A 275 -9.36 20.02 -3.07
CA GLY A 275 -9.81 21.40 -3.14
C GLY A 275 -8.95 22.47 -2.46
N ASP A 276 -8.83 22.46 -1.13
CA ASP A 276 -8.40 23.68 -0.41
C ASP A 276 -7.25 23.46 0.60
N CYS A 277 -6.95 22.21 1.00
CA CYS A 277 -5.96 21.93 2.05
C CYS A 277 -4.49 22.05 1.61
N LEU A 278 -4.21 22.08 0.31
CA LEU A 278 -2.86 22.27 -0.24
C LEU A 278 -2.63 23.72 -0.70
N GLY A 279 -3.57 24.62 -0.42
CA GLY A 279 -3.70 25.89 -1.12
C GLY A 279 -4.19 25.63 -2.53
N GLY A 280 -5.38 26.12 -2.91
CA GLY A 280 -6.03 25.85 -4.20
C GLY A 280 -5.21 26.18 -5.47
N SER A 281 -3.96 26.66 -5.34
CA SER A 281 -3.00 26.92 -6.40
C SER A 281 -2.11 25.73 -6.79
N VAL A 282 -1.90 24.71 -5.94
CA VAL A 282 -0.89 23.65 -6.20
C VAL A 282 -1.21 22.82 -7.43
N GLY A 283 -2.45 22.34 -7.58
CA GLY A 283 -2.88 21.59 -8.78
C GLY A 283 -2.69 22.38 -10.08
N PRO A 284 -3.24 23.61 -10.17
CA PRO A 284 -3.02 24.50 -11.32
C PRO A 284 -1.53 24.79 -11.62
N GLN A 285 -0.71 25.05 -10.60
CA GLN A 285 0.73 25.32 -10.74
C GLN A 285 1.47 24.09 -11.28
N LEU A 286 1.22 22.91 -10.72
CA LEU A 286 1.80 21.66 -11.21
C LEU A 286 1.37 21.39 -12.66
N ARG A 287 0.11 21.67 -13.02
CA ARG A 287 -0.40 21.50 -14.39
C ARG A 287 0.28 22.44 -15.39
N ALA A 288 0.69 23.63 -14.95
CA ALA A 288 1.46 24.55 -15.79
C ALA A 288 2.86 23.99 -16.12
N ALA A 289 3.48 23.26 -15.19
CA ALA A 289 4.79 22.63 -15.37
C ALA A 289 4.74 21.22 -16.00
N CYS A 290 3.63 20.50 -15.81
CA CYS A 290 3.49 19.08 -16.15
C CYS A 290 2.41 18.86 -17.22
N PRO A 291 2.79 18.68 -18.50
CA PRO A 291 1.85 18.70 -19.62
C PRO A 291 0.91 17.48 -19.70
N LEU A 292 1.20 16.41 -18.94
CA LEU A 292 0.40 15.19 -18.90
C LEU A 292 -0.49 15.11 -17.65
N LEU A 293 -0.41 16.09 -16.74
CA LEU A 293 -0.98 15.99 -15.41
C LEU A 293 -2.51 15.90 -15.43
N THR A 294 -3.02 14.81 -14.85
CA THR A 294 -4.44 14.58 -14.62
C THR A 294 -4.70 14.34 -13.13
N GLU A 295 -5.72 14.98 -12.58
CA GLU A 295 -6.07 14.87 -11.15
C GLU A 295 -7.13 13.80 -10.93
N LEU A 296 -6.85 12.83 -10.06
CA LEU A 296 -7.79 11.78 -9.68
C LEU A 296 -7.53 11.37 -8.23
N HIS A 297 -8.40 11.79 -7.31
CA HIS A 297 -8.20 11.64 -5.87
C HIS A 297 -8.89 10.36 -5.35
N CYS A 298 -8.25 9.21 -5.61
CA CYS A 298 -8.78 7.89 -5.22
C CYS A 298 -8.48 7.48 -3.77
N LEU A 299 -7.78 8.31 -2.98
CA LEU A 299 -7.46 7.96 -1.59
C LEU A 299 -8.72 8.01 -0.71
N PRO A 300 -8.88 7.07 0.25
CA PRO A 300 -9.90 7.16 1.28
C PRO A 300 -9.58 8.37 2.16
N GLY A 301 -10.42 9.39 2.00
CA GLY A 301 -10.39 10.66 2.71
C GLY A 301 -11.80 11.11 3.06
N ARG A 302 -11.90 12.26 3.73
CA ARG A 302 -13.21 12.87 3.99
C ARG A 302 -13.76 13.36 2.65
N PRO A 303 -14.97 12.94 2.22
CA PRO A 303 -15.57 13.39 0.97
C PRO A 303 -16.07 14.84 1.05
N ASP A 304 -15.93 15.47 2.22
CA ASP A 304 -16.46 16.77 2.56
C ASP A 304 -15.25 17.69 2.85
N PRO A 305 -14.92 18.61 1.93
CA PRO A 305 -13.78 19.52 2.07
C PRO A 305 -14.04 20.64 3.07
N GLU A 306 -15.29 21.07 3.23
CA GLU A 306 -15.72 22.15 4.13
C GLU A 306 -16.89 21.68 5.01
N PRO A 307 -16.62 20.75 5.94
CA PRO A 307 -17.69 20.14 6.71
C PRO A 307 -18.36 21.15 7.64
N PRO A 308 -19.67 20.98 7.90
CA PRO A 308 -20.32 21.79 8.92
C PRO A 308 -19.61 21.55 10.27
N ALA A 309 -19.47 22.61 11.06
CA ALA A 309 -18.78 22.57 12.36
C ALA A 309 -19.29 21.44 13.26
N TYR A 310 -20.60 21.17 13.21
CA TYR A 310 -21.25 20.12 13.99
C TYR A 310 -20.71 18.70 13.71
N LEU A 311 -20.17 18.42 12.52
CA LEU A 311 -19.62 17.10 12.24
C LEU A 311 -18.39 16.80 13.13
N GLY A 312 -17.58 17.81 13.47
CA GLY A 312 -16.48 17.63 14.43
C GLY A 312 -16.97 17.34 15.85
N GLU A 313 -18.08 17.97 16.27
CA GLU A 313 -18.72 17.68 17.55
C GLU A 313 -19.27 16.25 17.59
N TYR A 314 -19.92 15.82 16.51
CA TYR A 314 -20.42 14.45 16.36
C TYR A 314 -19.30 13.41 16.43
N GLU A 315 -18.20 13.63 15.70
CA GLU A 315 -17.01 12.77 15.71
C GLU A 315 -16.40 12.66 17.13
N SER A 316 -16.36 13.77 17.88
CA SER A 316 -15.89 13.81 19.27
C SER A 316 -16.77 13.00 20.22
N VAL A 317 -18.10 13.08 20.07
CA VAL A 317 -19.04 12.27 20.87
C VAL A 317 -18.84 10.77 20.60
N LEU A 318 -18.66 10.39 19.33
CA LEU A 318 -18.36 8.99 18.97
C LEU A 318 -17.04 8.52 19.57
N ASP A 319 -15.96 9.29 19.44
CA ASP A 319 -14.65 8.95 20.01
C ASP A 319 -14.75 8.75 21.54
N ALA A 320 -15.39 9.67 22.24
CA ALA A 320 -15.60 9.57 23.68
C ALA A 320 -16.45 8.35 24.08
N LEU A 321 -17.50 8.03 23.30
CA LEU A 321 -18.34 6.85 23.50
C LEU A 321 -17.52 5.57 23.39
N PHE A 322 -16.74 5.44 22.32
CA PHE A 322 -15.96 4.25 22.06
C PHE A 322 -14.80 4.08 23.04
N ARG A 323 -14.15 5.16 23.48
CA ARG A 323 -13.13 5.08 24.54
C ARG A 323 -13.71 4.63 25.87
N LEU A 324 -14.91 5.12 26.24
CA LEU A 324 -15.58 4.69 27.47
C LEU A 324 -15.84 3.18 27.49
N HIS A 325 -16.20 2.62 26.34
CA HIS A 325 -16.47 1.18 26.20
C HIS A 325 -15.28 0.37 25.63
N GLY A 326 -14.12 0.97 25.41
CA GLY A 326 -12.94 0.27 24.88
C GLY A 326 -12.06 -0.40 25.94
N GLY A 327 -12.24 -0.05 27.21
CA GLY A 327 -11.41 -0.54 28.31
C GLY A 327 -11.61 -2.03 28.63
N PRO A 328 -10.57 -2.73 29.16
CA PRO A 328 -10.58 -4.16 29.47
C PRO A 328 -11.60 -4.58 30.55
N SER A 329 -12.15 -3.61 31.30
CA SER A 329 -13.14 -3.82 32.37
C SER A 329 -14.56 -3.37 32.00
N SER A 330 -14.83 -3.00 30.73
CA SER A 330 -16.13 -2.50 30.31
C SER A 330 -17.05 -3.62 29.78
N HIS A 331 -18.27 -3.70 30.30
CA HIS A 331 -19.34 -4.51 29.71
C HIS A 331 -19.85 -3.80 28.45
N MET A 332 -19.15 -4.02 27.34
CA MET A 332 -19.54 -3.53 26.02
C MET A 332 -20.86 -4.14 25.57
N VAL A 333 -21.72 -3.31 24.99
CA VAL A 333 -22.87 -3.76 24.18
C VAL A 333 -22.30 -4.53 22.99
N PRO A 334 -22.70 -5.80 22.74
CA PRO A 334 -22.12 -6.65 21.70
C PRO A 334 -22.10 -6.01 20.31
N GLU A 335 -23.11 -5.22 19.98
CA GLU A 335 -23.28 -4.51 18.72
C GLU A 335 -22.18 -3.45 18.52
N LEU A 336 -21.83 -2.69 19.56
CA LEU A 336 -20.73 -1.71 19.52
C LEU A 336 -19.36 -2.41 19.38
N ARG A 337 -19.18 -3.58 20.01
CA ARG A 337 -17.96 -4.39 19.85
C ARG A 337 -17.84 -4.92 18.43
N ALA A 338 -18.91 -5.51 17.89
CA ALA A 338 -18.92 -6.04 16.53
C ALA A 338 -18.66 -4.96 15.47
N ALA A 339 -19.18 -3.74 15.69
CA ALA A 339 -18.95 -2.61 14.81
C ALA A 339 -17.50 -2.12 14.82
N LEU A 340 -16.86 -2.11 15.98
CA LEU A 340 -15.45 -1.76 16.12
C LEU A 340 -14.54 -2.80 15.48
N ASP A 341 -14.86 -4.09 15.68
CA ASP A 341 -14.14 -5.19 15.04
C ASP A 341 -14.30 -5.13 13.51
N LEU A 342 -15.50 -4.87 13.00
CA LEU A 342 -15.79 -4.76 11.56
C LEU A 342 -15.15 -3.52 10.93
N ALA A 343 -15.10 -2.40 11.66
CA ALA A 343 -14.48 -1.17 11.21
C ALA A 343 -12.94 -1.15 11.41
N ALA A 344 -12.36 -2.23 11.98
CA ALA A 344 -10.96 -2.35 12.36
C ALA A 344 -10.47 -1.15 13.22
N ILE A 345 -11.35 -0.63 14.08
CA ILE A 345 -11.06 0.48 14.97
C ILE A 345 -10.42 -0.10 16.22
N ASP A 346 -9.12 0.12 16.34
CA ASP A 346 -8.41 -0.12 17.58
C ASP A 346 -8.74 1.00 18.56
N LEU A 347 -9.18 0.64 19.76
CA LEU A 347 -9.52 1.55 20.85
C LEU A 347 -8.34 1.78 21.81
N ALA A 348 -7.34 0.89 21.76
CA ALA A 348 -6.10 1.05 22.53
C ALA A 348 -5.19 2.11 21.92
N GLY A 349 -5.44 2.49 20.66
CA GLY A 349 -4.83 3.62 19.97
C GLY A 349 -5.90 4.58 19.45
N PRO A 350 -5.65 5.89 19.39
CA PRO A 350 -6.56 6.84 18.76
C PRO A 350 -6.51 6.77 17.23
N ARG A 351 -7.06 5.70 16.62
CA ARG A 351 -7.20 5.63 15.15
C ARG A 351 -8.31 6.60 14.71
N PRO A 352 -8.04 7.58 13.83
CA PRO A 352 -9.14 8.25 13.14
C PRO A 352 -9.84 7.21 12.27
N VAL A 353 -11.13 6.96 12.55
CA VAL A 353 -11.96 6.07 11.74
C VAL A 353 -11.97 6.62 10.31
N PRO A 354 -11.44 5.90 9.31
CA PRO A 354 -11.56 6.34 7.93
C PRO A 354 -13.03 6.59 7.62
N TRP A 355 -13.38 7.63 6.87
CA TRP A 355 -14.79 7.89 6.53
C TRP A 355 -15.44 6.73 5.74
N ALA A 356 -14.62 5.92 5.07
CA ALA A 356 -15.04 4.65 4.46
C ALA A 356 -15.42 3.55 5.48
N SER A 357 -15.09 3.74 6.75
CA SER A 357 -15.36 2.86 7.89
C SER A 357 -16.30 3.51 8.93
N SER A 358 -16.85 4.70 8.65
CA SER A 358 -17.76 5.39 9.57
C SER A 358 -19.19 4.84 9.53
N LEU A 359 -19.64 4.24 8.42
CA LEU A 359 -21.01 3.71 8.35
C LEU A 359 -21.24 2.56 9.33
N PRO A 360 -20.40 1.50 9.44
CA PRO A 360 -20.64 0.44 10.43
C PRO A 360 -20.72 0.97 11.86
N VAL A 361 -19.93 2.01 12.17
CA VAL A 361 -19.97 2.72 13.45
C VAL A 361 -21.30 3.42 13.66
N VAL A 362 -21.74 4.22 12.68
CA VAL A 362 -23.01 4.97 12.75
C VAL A 362 -24.20 4.02 12.80
N GLU A 363 -24.19 2.92 12.04
CA GLU A 363 -25.18 1.85 12.07
C GLU A 363 -25.30 1.25 13.46
N ALA A 364 -24.18 0.85 14.06
CA ALA A 364 -24.17 0.25 15.38
C ALA A 364 -24.63 1.20 16.49
N VAL A 365 -24.25 2.49 16.42
CA VAL A 365 -24.74 3.50 17.36
C VAL A 365 -26.25 3.68 17.21
N ALA A 366 -26.77 3.76 15.99
CA ALA A 366 -28.20 3.91 15.74
C ALA A 366 -29.02 2.68 16.18
N GLU A 367 -28.47 1.47 16.01
CA GLU A 367 -29.08 0.22 16.44
C GLU A 367 -29.05 0.06 17.96
N ALA A 368 -27.91 0.35 18.60
CA ALA A 368 -27.72 0.23 20.04
C ALA A 368 -28.35 1.38 20.85
N TRP A 369 -28.66 2.52 20.21
CA TRP A 369 -29.18 3.74 20.86
C TRP A 369 -30.24 3.51 21.96
N PRO A 370 -31.34 2.74 21.75
CA PRO A 370 -32.38 2.56 22.76
C PRO A 370 -31.90 1.82 24.02
N CYS A 371 -30.86 0.99 23.92
CA CYS A 371 -30.27 0.30 25.07
C CYS A 371 -29.08 1.08 25.65
N LEU A 372 -28.35 1.80 24.79
CA LEU A 372 -27.14 2.53 25.13
C LEU A 372 -27.43 3.73 26.03
N VAL A 373 -28.46 4.53 25.70
CA VAL A 373 -28.82 5.71 26.48
C VAL A 373 -29.17 5.35 27.94
N PRO A 374 -30.10 4.41 28.22
CA PRO A 374 -30.39 3.99 29.60
C PRO A 374 -29.19 3.41 30.34
N ALA A 375 -28.31 2.66 29.67
CA ALA A 375 -27.12 2.09 30.28
C ALA A 375 -26.11 3.17 30.72
N LEU A 376 -25.93 4.22 29.90
CA LEU A 376 -25.11 5.38 30.24
C LEU A 376 -25.73 6.17 31.39
N GLU A 377 -27.05 6.34 31.42
CA GLU A 377 -27.77 7.00 32.51
C GLU A 377 -27.65 6.25 33.83
N ALA A 378 -27.74 4.92 33.82
CA ALA A 378 -27.51 4.09 35.00
C ALA A 378 -26.07 4.23 35.54
N SER A 379 -25.11 4.47 34.64
CA SER A 379 -23.69 4.65 34.97
C SER A 379 -23.32 6.12 35.29
N ALA A 380 -24.23 7.07 35.01
CA ALA A 380 -24.02 8.51 35.17
C ALA A 380 -23.69 8.96 36.62
N PRO A 381 -24.17 8.33 37.70
CA PRO A 381 -23.75 8.68 39.06
C PRO A 381 -22.26 8.40 39.31
N ALA A 382 -21.72 7.35 38.69
CA ALA A 382 -20.35 6.88 38.91
C ALA A 382 -19.35 7.42 37.88
N SER A 383 -19.82 7.90 36.72
CA SER A 383 -18.97 8.42 35.65
C SER A 383 -19.51 9.73 35.08
N PRO A 384 -18.81 10.88 35.25
CA PRO A 384 -19.22 12.14 34.65
C PRO A 384 -19.20 12.08 33.12
N THR A 385 -18.28 11.29 32.55
CA THR A 385 -18.22 11.03 31.10
C THR A 385 -19.46 10.29 30.61
N ALA A 386 -19.93 9.27 31.34
CA ALA A 386 -21.16 8.56 30.98
C ALA A 386 -22.38 9.50 31.04
N ARG A 387 -22.43 10.41 32.04
CA ARG A 387 -23.48 11.43 32.12
C ARG A 387 -23.46 12.39 30.93
N ALA A 388 -22.29 12.90 30.56
CA ALA A 388 -22.14 13.80 29.43
C ALA A 388 -22.54 13.12 28.11
N LEU A 389 -22.13 11.86 27.91
CA LEU A 389 -22.51 11.07 26.74
C LEU A 389 -24.00 10.78 26.69
N ALA A 390 -24.64 10.40 27.80
CA ALA A 390 -26.09 10.20 27.85
C ALA A 390 -26.85 11.46 27.40
N LEU A 391 -26.43 12.64 27.88
CA LEU A 391 -27.02 13.92 27.48
C LEU A 391 -26.78 14.23 26.00
N ALA A 392 -25.58 13.97 25.48
CA ALA A 392 -25.23 14.18 24.08
C ALA A 392 -26.04 13.28 23.14
N LEU A 393 -26.14 11.98 23.46
CA LEU A 393 -26.88 10.99 22.67
C LEU A 393 -28.40 11.25 22.67
N ARG A 394 -28.93 11.96 23.67
CA ARG A 394 -30.34 12.37 23.73
C ARG A 394 -30.65 13.67 22.99
N GLN A 395 -29.63 14.42 22.55
CA GLN A 395 -29.87 15.64 21.78
C GLN A 395 -30.53 15.32 20.46
N PHE A 396 -31.58 16.07 20.11
CA PHE A 396 -32.27 15.99 18.83
C PHE A 396 -31.29 16.04 17.65
N THR A 397 -30.36 16.99 17.67
CA THR A 397 -29.36 17.17 16.61
C THR A 397 -28.48 15.93 16.44
N PHE A 398 -28.09 15.25 17.53
CA PHE A 398 -27.25 14.05 17.46
C PHE A 398 -27.98 12.89 16.78
N VAL A 399 -29.22 12.62 17.20
CA VAL A 399 -30.02 11.52 16.64
C VAL A 399 -30.42 11.83 15.19
N ALA A 400 -30.86 13.06 14.91
CA ALA A 400 -31.19 13.50 13.55
C ALA A 400 -29.98 13.42 12.61
N PHE A 401 -28.81 13.89 13.05
CA PHE A 401 -27.59 13.85 12.26
C PHE A 401 -27.08 12.41 12.07
N THR A 402 -27.25 11.53 13.06
CA THR A 402 -27.00 10.09 12.91
C THR A 402 -27.84 9.50 11.78
N HIS A 403 -29.14 9.81 11.71
CA HIS A 403 -30.01 9.35 10.63
C HIS A 403 -29.68 9.98 9.27
N LEU A 404 -29.24 11.24 9.24
CA LEU A 404 -28.71 11.88 8.03
C LEU A 404 -27.48 11.15 7.50
N LEU A 405 -26.54 10.79 8.38
CA LEU A 405 -25.35 10.01 8.01
C LEU A 405 -25.73 8.61 7.48
N LEU A 406 -26.71 7.94 8.09
CA LEU A 406 -27.20 6.64 7.59
C LEU A 406 -27.80 6.73 6.18
N ASP A 407 -28.32 7.87 5.76
CA ASP A 407 -28.78 8.10 4.40
C ASP A 407 -27.61 8.42 3.44
N ALA A 408 -26.66 9.27 3.87
CA ALA A 408 -25.62 9.81 3.00
C ALA A 408 -24.38 8.90 2.83
N LEU A 409 -23.92 8.25 3.90
CA LEU A 409 -22.70 7.43 3.91
C LEU A 409 -22.72 6.22 2.96
N PRO A 410 -23.85 5.47 2.80
CA PRO A 410 -23.85 4.24 2.00
C PRO A 410 -23.43 4.44 0.54
N CYS A 411 -23.75 5.58 -0.08
CA CYS A 411 -23.37 5.82 -1.48
C CYS A 411 -21.87 6.09 -1.64
N VAL A 412 -21.25 6.80 -0.69
CA VAL A 412 -19.81 7.08 -0.70
C VAL A 412 -19.01 5.82 -0.34
N GLN A 413 -19.51 5.00 0.59
CA GLN A 413 -18.82 3.77 0.96
C GLN A 413 -18.80 2.74 -0.17
N LYS A 414 -19.89 2.60 -0.92
CA LYS A 414 -19.90 1.74 -2.12
C LYS A 414 -18.81 2.12 -3.13
N LEU A 415 -18.59 3.43 -3.31
CA LEU A 415 -17.52 3.96 -4.15
C LEU A 415 -16.13 3.64 -3.59
N ALA A 416 -15.90 3.91 -2.30
CA ALA A 416 -14.63 3.64 -1.63
C ALA A 416 -14.24 2.14 -1.68
N LEU A 417 -15.19 1.24 -1.39
CA LEU A 417 -14.98 -0.20 -1.44
C LEU A 417 -14.67 -0.71 -2.86
N ALA A 418 -15.21 -0.07 -3.89
CA ALA A 418 -14.90 -0.44 -5.27
C ALA A 418 -13.43 -0.13 -5.63
N LEU A 419 -12.87 0.95 -5.06
CA LEU A 419 -11.48 1.37 -5.29
C LEU A 419 -10.45 0.59 -4.46
N GLN A 420 -10.89 -0.05 -3.37
CA GLN A 420 -10.04 -0.83 -2.46
C GLN A 420 -9.65 -2.22 -2.99
N ARG A 421 -10.17 -2.64 -4.14
CA ARG A 421 -9.82 -3.94 -4.73
C ARG A 421 -8.40 -3.91 -5.30
N GLU A 422 -7.74 -5.07 -5.36
CA GLU A 422 -6.42 -5.21 -6.01
C GLU A 422 -6.43 -4.79 -7.48
N ASP A 423 -7.53 -5.08 -8.17
CA ASP A 423 -7.83 -4.60 -9.53
C ASP A 423 -9.19 -3.89 -9.50
N PRO A 424 -9.22 -2.57 -9.24
CA PRO A 424 -10.47 -1.83 -9.16
C PRO A 424 -11.16 -1.85 -10.53
N PRO A 425 -12.49 -2.07 -10.58
CA PRO A 425 -13.22 -2.06 -11.84
C PRO A 425 -13.36 -0.61 -12.33
N LEU A 426 -12.28 -0.04 -12.88
CA LEU A 426 -12.17 1.35 -13.31
C LEU A 426 -13.29 1.78 -14.25
N ALA A 427 -13.81 0.86 -15.04
CA ALA A 427 -14.94 1.09 -15.92
C ALA A 427 -16.26 1.39 -15.20
N LEU A 428 -16.39 0.97 -13.93
CA LEU A 428 -17.53 1.27 -13.07
C LEU A 428 -17.34 2.56 -12.28
N LEU A 429 -16.14 3.16 -12.29
CA LEU A 429 -15.84 4.35 -11.49
C LEU A 429 -16.78 5.50 -11.83
N GLN A 430 -16.89 5.87 -13.11
CA GLN A 430 -17.78 6.94 -13.55
C GLN A 430 -19.26 6.66 -13.21
N PRO A 431 -19.83 5.48 -13.53
CA PRO A 431 -21.18 5.12 -13.08
C PRO A 431 -21.39 5.22 -11.57
N LEU A 432 -20.43 4.77 -10.76
CA LEU A 432 -20.53 4.80 -9.30
C LEU A 432 -20.49 6.24 -8.76
N VAL A 433 -19.62 7.09 -9.29
CA VAL A 433 -19.57 8.52 -8.92
C VAL A 433 -20.87 9.22 -9.29
N MET A 434 -21.40 9.00 -10.51
CA MET A 434 -22.68 9.57 -10.90
C MET A 434 -23.84 9.08 -10.02
N ALA A 435 -23.86 7.79 -9.67
CA ALA A 435 -24.89 7.23 -8.79
C ALA A 435 -24.80 7.82 -7.37
N ALA A 436 -23.59 8.03 -6.84
CA ALA A 436 -23.39 8.68 -5.54
C ALA A 436 -23.83 10.15 -5.58
N ALA A 437 -23.43 10.90 -6.61
CA ALA A 437 -23.85 12.29 -6.79
C ALA A 437 -25.38 12.41 -6.90
N ALA A 438 -26.02 11.55 -7.71
CA ALA A 438 -27.47 11.53 -7.86
C ALA A 438 -28.19 11.17 -6.54
N SER A 439 -27.61 10.25 -5.75
CA SER A 439 -28.15 9.86 -4.44
C SER A 439 -28.11 11.04 -3.46
N LEU A 440 -26.97 11.72 -3.36
CA LEU A 440 -26.82 12.91 -2.51
C LEU A 440 -27.76 14.04 -2.96
N GLN A 441 -27.92 14.24 -4.27
CA GLN A 441 -28.84 15.24 -4.83
C GLN A 441 -30.31 14.92 -4.52
N ALA A 442 -30.71 13.65 -4.64
CA ALA A 442 -32.06 13.22 -4.29
C ALA A 442 -32.36 13.45 -2.80
N GLN A 443 -31.40 13.16 -1.92
CA GLN A 443 -31.50 13.44 -0.48
C GLN A 443 -31.59 14.94 -0.20
N ARG A 444 -30.85 15.77 -0.95
CA ARG A 444 -30.89 17.23 -0.83
C ARG A 444 -32.25 17.82 -1.22
N SER A 445 -32.91 17.25 -2.23
CA SER A 445 -34.19 17.74 -2.75
C SER A 445 -35.40 17.18 -1.99
N SER A 446 -35.38 15.90 -1.62
CA SER A 446 -36.54 15.20 -1.08
C SER A 446 -36.38 14.70 0.35
N GLY A 447 -35.19 14.81 0.95
CA GLY A 447 -34.84 14.23 2.25
C GLY A 447 -34.50 12.74 2.17
N GLY A 448 -33.65 12.26 3.07
CA GLY A 448 -33.30 10.84 3.17
C GLY A 448 -34.37 9.99 3.89
N ALA A 449 -34.42 8.70 3.56
CA ALA A 449 -35.47 7.81 4.06
C ALA A 449 -35.35 7.55 5.56
N ARG A 450 -34.12 7.38 6.08
CA ARG A 450 -33.86 7.15 7.51
C ARG A 450 -34.19 8.40 8.32
N LEU A 451 -33.75 9.57 7.87
CA LEU A 451 -34.05 10.84 8.54
C LEU A 451 -35.55 11.13 8.55
N GLN A 452 -36.24 10.94 7.42
CA GLN A 452 -37.68 11.13 7.37
C GLN A 452 -38.44 10.15 8.28
N GLY A 453 -38.00 8.89 8.33
CA GLY A 453 -38.58 7.89 9.23
C GLY A 453 -38.50 8.34 10.69
N PHE A 454 -37.32 8.79 11.13
CA PHE A 454 -37.10 9.35 12.46
C PHE A 454 -38.00 10.58 12.74
N LEU A 455 -38.06 11.54 11.83
CA LEU A 455 -38.89 12.74 12.01
C LEU A 455 -40.39 12.42 12.08
N ARG A 456 -40.86 11.39 11.37
CA ARG A 456 -42.25 10.92 11.45
C ARG A 456 -42.57 10.25 12.79
N GLU A 457 -41.64 9.46 13.32
CA GLU A 457 -41.79 8.80 14.63
C GLU A 457 -41.78 9.81 15.78
N LEU A 458 -41.01 10.89 15.65
CA LEU A 458 -40.97 12.00 16.60
C LEU A 458 -42.23 12.88 16.62
N ALA A 459 -43.02 12.88 15.55
CA ALA A 459 -44.17 13.74 15.43
C ALA A 459 -45.22 13.38 16.51
N PRO A 460 -45.73 14.37 17.29
CA PRO A 460 -46.63 14.08 18.40
C PRO A 460 -47.91 13.42 17.91
N SER A 461 -48.30 12.31 18.53
CA SER A 461 -49.52 11.58 18.18
C SER A 461 -50.82 12.34 18.51
N SER A 462 -50.75 13.45 19.25
CA SER A 462 -51.89 14.34 19.52
C SER A 462 -51.44 15.78 19.80
N PRO A 463 -51.93 16.80 19.07
CA PRO A 463 -51.46 18.18 19.14
C PRO A 463 -52.06 19.02 20.31
N GLY A 464 -52.47 18.39 21.41
CA GLY A 464 -53.13 19.08 22.52
C GLY A 464 -52.55 18.67 23.87
N LEU A 465 -51.87 19.62 24.52
CA LEU A 465 -51.40 19.64 25.92
C LEU A 465 -49.87 19.57 26.10
N GLY A 466 -49.24 20.75 26.01
CA GLY A 466 -48.12 21.13 26.88
C GLY A 466 -46.77 20.47 26.66
N GLY A 467 -45.99 21.03 25.73
CA GLY A 467 -44.54 20.82 25.56
C GLY A 467 -44.20 20.02 24.31
N GLU A 468 -43.33 20.57 23.45
CA GLU A 468 -42.73 19.89 22.28
C GLU A 468 -41.78 18.75 22.74
N ARG A 469 -42.29 17.76 23.48
CA ARG A 469 -41.51 16.57 23.87
C ARG A 469 -41.67 15.51 22.80
N GLY A 470 -40.68 15.42 21.93
CA GLY A 470 -40.57 14.31 20.98
C GLY A 470 -40.04 13.07 21.68
N ALA A 471 -40.73 11.94 21.53
CA ALA A 471 -40.22 10.63 21.94
C ALA A 471 -39.80 9.85 20.69
N TYR A 472 -38.69 9.13 20.77
CA TYR A 472 -38.20 8.24 19.71
C TYR A 472 -37.82 6.91 20.34
N ARG A 473 -38.31 5.79 19.79
CA ARG A 473 -38.09 4.43 20.34
C ARG A 473 -38.31 4.32 21.86
N GLY A 474 -39.32 5.03 22.38
CA GLY A 474 -39.69 5.00 23.80
C GLY A 474 -38.84 5.88 24.73
N LEU A 475 -37.88 6.65 24.20
CA LEU A 475 -37.04 7.57 24.97
C LEU A 475 -37.33 9.03 24.57
N GLU A 476 -37.33 9.94 25.54
CA GLU A 476 -37.52 11.37 25.29
C GLU A 476 -36.25 11.99 24.68
N VAL A 477 -36.43 12.66 23.54
CA VAL A 477 -35.38 13.39 22.82
C VAL A 477 -35.36 14.84 23.30
N VAL A 478 -34.19 15.32 23.68
CA VAL A 478 -33.99 16.66 24.25
C VAL A 478 -33.67 17.66 23.13
N GLY A 479 -34.18 18.90 23.26
CA GLY A 479 -33.88 19.97 22.30
C GLY A 479 -34.70 19.90 21.01
N TYR A 480 -35.70 19.03 20.93
CA TYR A 480 -36.67 19.04 19.84
C TYR A 480 -37.52 20.32 19.89
N SER A 481 -37.54 21.07 18.79
CA SER A 481 -38.38 22.25 18.63
C SER A 481 -38.53 22.63 17.16
N ALA A 482 -39.48 23.53 16.87
CA ALA A 482 -39.59 24.11 15.53
C ALA A 482 -38.32 24.86 15.07
N ALA A 483 -37.54 25.41 16.00
CA ALA A 483 -36.25 26.03 15.69
C ALA A 483 -35.19 24.98 15.33
N ALA A 484 -35.08 23.92 16.13
CA ALA A 484 -34.14 22.83 15.88
C ALA A 484 -34.40 22.12 14.54
N LEU A 485 -35.66 22.03 14.09
CA LEU A 485 -36.00 21.53 12.75
C LEU A 485 -35.45 22.41 11.62
N ARG A 486 -35.47 23.74 11.78
CA ARG A 486 -34.88 24.66 10.79
C ARG A 486 -33.36 24.57 10.78
N ASP A 487 -32.74 24.48 11.96
CA ASP A 487 -31.29 24.35 12.10
C ASP A 487 -30.81 23.02 11.50
N LEU A 488 -31.57 21.94 11.70
CA LEU A 488 -31.31 20.65 11.06
C LEU A 488 -31.39 20.73 9.53
N GLU A 489 -32.37 21.44 8.98
CA GLU A 489 -32.50 21.61 7.53
C GLU A 489 -31.32 22.40 6.93
N GLN A 490 -30.83 23.42 7.64
CA GLN A 490 -29.60 24.13 7.26
C GLN A 490 -28.37 23.24 7.35
N LEU A 491 -28.21 22.50 8.45
CA LEU A 491 -27.12 21.53 8.65
C LEU A 491 -27.13 20.46 7.56
N ARG A 492 -28.30 19.92 7.23
CA ARG A 492 -28.50 18.95 6.14
C ARG A 492 -28.06 19.51 4.80
N GLY A 493 -28.49 20.73 4.49
CA GLY A 493 -28.10 21.43 3.27
C GLY A 493 -26.59 21.57 3.17
N ALA A 494 -25.97 22.19 4.17
CA ALA A 494 -24.52 22.42 4.22
C ALA A 494 -23.72 21.11 4.10
N PHE A 495 -24.11 20.07 4.84
CA PHE A 495 -23.44 18.77 4.80
C PHE A 495 -23.52 18.09 3.43
N LEU A 496 -24.73 17.98 2.86
CA LEU A 496 -24.91 17.32 1.56
C LEU A 496 -24.25 18.12 0.43
N ASP A 497 -24.34 19.45 0.46
CA ASP A 497 -23.73 20.33 -0.54
C ASP A 497 -22.20 20.19 -0.49
N SER A 498 -21.62 20.07 0.71
CA SER A 498 -20.18 19.86 0.87
C SER A 498 -19.72 18.46 0.44
N MET A 499 -20.46 17.39 0.78
CA MET A 499 -20.18 16.05 0.25
C MET A 499 -20.26 15.99 -1.29
N GLN A 500 -21.20 16.71 -1.90
CA GLN A 500 -21.29 16.82 -3.35
C GLN A 500 -20.10 17.59 -3.94
N LYS A 501 -19.68 18.69 -3.30
CA LYS A 501 -18.48 19.44 -3.68
C LYS A 501 -17.25 18.53 -3.66
N GLY A 502 -16.97 17.86 -2.55
CA GLY A 502 -15.79 16.99 -2.48
C GLY A 502 -15.85 15.78 -3.39
N LEU A 503 -17.04 15.23 -3.70
CA LEU A 503 -17.15 14.18 -4.73
C LEU A 503 -16.80 14.70 -6.13
N ARG A 504 -17.21 15.92 -6.49
CA ARG A 504 -16.84 16.54 -7.78
C ARG A 504 -15.35 16.87 -7.84
N ASP A 505 -14.80 17.39 -6.75
CA ASP A 505 -13.39 17.78 -6.67
C ASP A 505 -12.49 16.54 -6.68
N ALA A 506 -12.90 15.45 -6.01
CA ALA A 506 -12.15 14.20 -6.00
C ALA A 506 -12.15 13.47 -7.35
N TYR A 507 -13.25 13.61 -8.10
CA TYR A 507 -13.46 12.94 -9.39
C TYR A 507 -13.84 13.94 -10.49
N PRO A 508 -12.90 14.76 -10.97
CA PRO A 508 -13.16 15.70 -12.05
C PRO A 508 -13.68 14.98 -13.30
N GLY A 509 -14.67 15.58 -13.98
CA GLY A 509 -15.29 15.03 -15.18
C GLY A 509 -14.28 14.56 -16.25
N PRO A 510 -13.27 15.38 -16.62
CA PRO A 510 -12.23 14.97 -17.58
C PRO A 510 -11.45 13.74 -17.12
N SER A 511 -11.16 13.61 -15.84
CA SER A 511 -10.44 12.46 -15.28
C SER A 511 -11.30 11.20 -15.34
N LEU A 512 -12.59 11.30 -15.01
CA LEU A 512 -13.54 10.18 -15.17
C LEU A 512 -13.66 9.74 -16.62
N GLU A 513 -13.69 10.67 -17.57
CA GLU A 513 -13.67 10.36 -19.01
C GLU A 513 -12.38 9.64 -19.42
N ALA A 514 -11.22 10.04 -18.88
CA ALA A 514 -9.95 9.35 -19.10
C ALA A 514 -10.00 7.90 -18.63
N VAL A 515 -10.44 7.67 -17.39
CA VAL A 515 -10.54 6.34 -16.79
C VAL A 515 -11.51 5.44 -17.58
N ALA A 516 -12.67 5.99 -17.97
CA ALA A 516 -13.64 5.29 -18.80
C ALA A 516 -13.06 4.96 -20.19
N ALA A 517 -12.31 5.88 -20.79
CA ALA A 517 -11.68 5.67 -22.09
C ALA A 517 -10.56 4.62 -22.04
N PHE A 518 -9.71 4.62 -21.00
CA PHE A 518 -8.73 3.57 -20.77
C PHE A 518 -9.40 2.20 -20.64
N SER A 519 -10.49 2.12 -19.87
CA SER A 519 -11.26 0.90 -19.69
C SER A 519 -11.87 0.40 -21.01
N ALA A 520 -12.40 1.29 -21.85
CA ALA A 520 -13.00 0.92 -23.13
C ALA A 520 -11.98 0.32 -24.11
N ILE A 521 -10.71 0.74 -24.04
CA ILE A 521 -9.64 0.28 -24.92
C ILE A 521 -8.96 -0.97 -24.37
N PHE A 522 -8.65 -1.00 -23.08
CA PHE A 522 -7.80 -2.03 -22.49
C PHE A 522 -8.56 -3.18 -21.83
N ASP A 523 -9.86 -3.04 -21.54
CA ASP A 523 -10.67 -4.18 -21.06
C ASP A 523 -11.17 -5.02 -22.25
N ALA A 524 -10.30 -5.88 -22.78
CA ALA A 524 -10.58 -6.73 -23.93
C ALA A 524 -11.74 -7.71 -23.70
N ARG A 525 -12.11 -7.96 -22.43
CA ARG A 525 -13.28 -8.76 -22.05
C ARG A 525 -14.59 -8.12 -22.49
N ARG A 526 -14.60 -6.80 -22.75
CA ARG A 526 -15.75 -6.02 -23.23
C ARG A 526 -15.81 -5.87 -24.75
N TYR A 527 -14.87 -6.47 -25.48
CA TYR A 527 -14.84 -6.34 -26.94
C TYR A 527 -16.03 -7.08 -27.58
N PRO A 528 -16.75 -6.43 -28.51
CA PRO A 528 -17.84 -7.07 -29.25
C PRO A 528 -17.41 -8.34 -29.98
N GLU A 529 -18.35 -9.25 -30.20
CA GLU A 529 -18.12 -10.49 -30.92
C GLU A 529 -18.04 -10.28 -32.43
N THR A 530 -18.83 -9.35 -32.96
CA THR A 530 -18.91 -9.15 -34.41
C THR A 530 -17.72 -8.30 -34.90
N PRO A 531 -17.14 -8.61 -36.08
CA PRO A 531 -16.05 -7.83 -36.64
C PRO A 531 -16.43 -6.37 -36.94
N GLU A 532 -17.66 -6.09 -37.36
CA GLU A 532 -18.11 -4.72 -37.63
C GLU A 532 -18.19 -3.88 -36.36
N GLU A 533 -18.84 -4.39 -35.31
CA GLU A 533 -18.93 -3.67 -34.02
C GLU A 533 -17.56 -3.55 -33.37
N LEU A 534 -16.72 -4.58 -33.47
CA LEU A 534 -15.33 -4.50 -33.01
C LEU A 534 -14.57 -3.40 -33.74
N GLY A 535 -14.84 -3.17 -35.03
CA GLY A 535 -14.27 -2.09 -35.84
C GLY A 535 -14.55 -0.70 -35.25
N ALA A 536 -15.80 -0.42 -34.90
CA ALA A 536 -16.22 0.88 -34.33
C ALA A 536 -15.95 1.01 -32.82
N HIS A 537 -15.78 -0.11 -32.10
CA HIS A 537 -15.60 -0.12 -30.65
C HIS A 537 -14.41 0.72 -30.19
N GLY A 538 -14.65 1.58 -29.19
CA GLY A 538 -13.60 2.38 -28.54
C GLY A 538 -13.05 3.55 -29.36
N GLU A 539 -13.55 3.84 -30.57
CA GLU A 539 -12.99 4.93 -31.39
C GLU A 539 -13.10 6.31 -30.72
N ARG A 540 -14.25 6.60 -30.10
CA ARG A 540 -14.45 7.86 -29.37
C ARG A 540 -13.51 7.96 -28.18
N ALA A 541 -13.33 6.86 -27.45
CA ALA A 541 -12.42 6.76 -26.32
C ALA A 541 -10.97 7.01 -26.75
N LEU A 542 -10.52 6.38 -27.84
CA LEU A 542 -9.18 6.60 -28.37
C LEU A 542 -8.97 8.06 -28.79
N ARG A 543 -9.89 8.65 -29.56
CA ARG A 543 -9.78 10.07 -29.95
C ARG A 543 -9.77 11.04 -28.77
N TRP A 544 -10.38 10.65 -27.65
CA TRP A 544 -10.33 11.41 -26.41
C TRP A 544 -8.94 11.30 -25.77
N LEU A 545 -8.43 10.09 -25.55
CA LEU A 545 -7.10 9.86 -24.96
C LEU A 545 -5.98 10.48 -25.79
N LEU A 546 -6.05 10.39 -27.12
CA LEU A 546 -5.07 11.00 -28.03
C LEU A 546 -5.09 12.54 -27.98
N ARG A 547 -6.17 13.14 -27.46
CA ARG A 547 -6.22 14.59 -27.18
C ARG A 547 -5.69 14.90 -25.79
N ALA A 548 -6.16 14.17 -24.78
CA ALA A 548 -5.78 14.38 -23.38
C ALA A 548 -4.28 14.15 -23.16
N PHE A 549 -3.70 13.15 -23.80
CA PHE A 549 -2.29 12.77 -23.65
C PHE A 549 -1.49 12.99 -24.93
N ALA A 550 -1.84 14.03 -25.71
CA ALA A 550 -1.18 14.34 -26.98
C ALA A 550 0.37 14.40 -26.91
N PRO A 551 1.01 14.90 -25.83
CA PRO A 551 2.48 14.89 -25.73
C PRO A 551 3.11 13.50 -25.66
N ALA A 552 2.33 12.47 -25.26
CA ALA A 552 2.81 11.11 -25.07
C ALA A 552 2.59 10.19 -26.28
N VAL A 553 1.82 10.61 -27.29
CA VAL A 553 1.31 9.73 -28.36
C VAL A 553 1.31 10.39 -29.73
N VAL A 554 1.46 9.58 -30.78
CA VAL A 554 1.39 10.03 -32.18
C VAL A 554 0.01 9.70 -32.75
N ARG A 555 -0.88 10.71 -32.78
CA ARG A 555 -2.29 10.55 -33.14
C ARG A 555 -2.55 9.82 -34.47
N PRO A 556 -1.89 10.16 -35.61
CA PRO A 556 -2.16 9.46 -36.88
C PRO A 556 -1.81 7.97 -36.82
N ARG A 557 -0.69 7.62 -36.16
CA ARG A 557 -0.21 6.24 -36.02
C ARG A 557 -1.17 5.42 -35.17
N ALA A 558 -1.57 5.94 -34.00
CA ALA A 558 -2.51 5.27 -33.12
C ALA A 558 -3.86 4.98 -33.79
N LEU A 559 -4.40 5.95 -34.54
CA LEU A 559 -5.66 5.77 -35.28
C LEU A 559 -5.52 4.74 -36.40
N GLY A 560 -4.43 4.76 -37.17
CA GLY A 560 -4.18 3.79 -38.23
C GLY A 560 -4.01 2.36 -37.72
N HIS A 561 -3.42 2.19 -36.53
CA HIS A 561 -3.15 0.86 -35.96
C HIS A 561 -4.31 0.29 -35.12
N PHE A 562 -5.34 1.08 -34.78
CA PHE A 562 -6.32 0.68 -33.78
C PHE A 562 -7.14 -0.56 -34.16
N THR A 563 -7.51 -0.70 -35.44
CA THR A 563 -8.24 -1.87 -35.93
C THR A 563 -7.38 -3.14 -35.83
N LEU A 564 -6.09 -3.04 -36.18
CA LEU A 564 -5.14 -4.15 -36.05
C LEU A 564 -4.91 -4.51 -34.58
N PHE A 565 -4.70 -3.51 -33.73
CA PHE A 565 -4.56 -3.67 -32.28
C PHE A 565 -5.70 -4.49 -31.69
N LYS A 566 -6.96 -4.12 -31.98
CA LYS A 566 -8.14 -4.85 -31.47
C LYS A 566 -8.18 -6.31 -31.92
N ARG A 567 -7.80 -6.60 -33.17
CA ARG A 567 -7.74 -7.97 -33.70
C ARG A 567 -6.66 -8.80 -33.00
N VAL A 568 -5.47 -8.24 -32.82
CA VAL A 568 -4.36 -8.91 -32.11
C VAL A 568 -4.76 -9.19 -30.66
N VAL A 569 -5.28 -8.19 -29.94
CA VAL A 569 -5.72 -8.33 -28.55
C VAL A 569 -6.83 -9.38 -28.41
N ARG A 570 -7.79 -9.43 -29.35
CA ARG A 570 -8.82 -10.48 -29.38
C ARG A 570 -8.20 -11.87 -29.56
N GLY A 571 -7.19 -12.00 -30.42
CA GLY A 571 -6.45 -13.25 -30.63
C GLY A 571 -5.68 -13.74 -29.41
N LEU A 572 -5.35 -12.86 -28.47
CA LEU A 572 -4.65 -13.20 -27.21
C LEU A 572 -5.56 -13.78 -26.11
N GLY A 573 -6.82 -14.10 -26.42
CA GLY A 573 -7.75 -14.70 -25.45
C GLY A 573 -8.36 -13.69 -24.48
N ARG A 574 -8.54 -12.43 -24.89
CA ARG A 574 -9.20 -11.36 -24.12
C ARG A 574 -8.63 -11.16 -22.71
N PRO A 575 -7.34 -10.77 -22.61
CA PRO A 575 -6.72 -10.49 -21.32
C PRO A 575 -7.48 -9.42 -20.53
N GLY A 576 -7.43 -9.51 -19.20
CA GLY A 576 -7.90 -8.44 -18.32
C GLY A 576 -7.09 -7.14 -18.53
N PRO A 577 -7.64 -5.98 -18.14
CA PRO A 577 -7.05 -4.67 -18.43
C PRO A 577 -5.64 -4.53 -17.88
N ARG A 578 -5.40 -4.89 -16.61
CA ARG A 578 -4.08 -4.83 -16.00
C ARG A 578 -3.06 -5.74 -16.71
N ALA A 579 -3.46 -6.95 -17.09
CA ALA A 579 -2.59 -7.89 -17.78
C ALA A 579 -2.24 -7.42 -19.20
N LEU A 580 -3.20 -6.85 -19.93
CA LEU A 580 -2.95 -6.28 -21.25
C LEU A 580 -2.03 -5.07 -21.15
N CYS A 581 -2.31 -4.14 -20.22
CA CYS A 581 -1.47 -2.97 -20.02
C CYS A 581 -0.04 -3.35 -19.62
N ALA A 582 0.14 -4.34 -18.74
CA ALA A 582 1.47 -4.79 -18.34
C ALA A 582 2.27 -5.35 -19.51
N ARG A 583 1.63 -6.16 -20.38
CA ARG A 583 2.28 -6.65 -21.60
C ARG A 583 2.67 -5.52 -22.55
N LEU A 584 1.80 -4.52 -22.72
CA LEU A 584 2.09 -3.34 -23.55
C LEU A 584 3.18 -2.43 -22.97
N ALA A 585 3.21 -2.26 -21.64
CA ALA A 585 4.19 -1.42 -20.96
C ALA A 585 5.58 -2.07 -20.88
N CYS A 586 5.65 -3.41 -20.94
CA CYS A 586 6.91 -4.13 -20.97
C CYS A 586 7.67 -3.87 -22.29
N ALA A 587 8.81 -3.20 -22.20
CA ALA A 587 9.63 -2.80 -23.35
C ALA A 587 10.18 -3.99 -24.16
N ARG A 588 10.18 -5.20 -23.59
CA ARG A 588 10.60 -6.45 -24.27
C ARG A 588 9.45 -7.18 -24.95
N SER A 589 8.22 -6.66 -24.86
CA SER A 589 7.05 -7.28 -25.48
C SER A 589 6.95 -6.91 -26.96
N GLU A 590 6.63 -7.88 -27.81
CA GLU A 590 6.26 -7.63 -29.21
C GLU A 590 5.09 -6.63 -29.33
N LEU A 591 4.16 -6.64 -28.37
CA LEU A 591 3.05 -5.68 -28.36
C LEU A 591 3.52 -4.24 -28.17
N HIS A 592 4.59 -4.04 -27.41
CA HIS A 592 5.18 -2.72 -27.20
C HIS A 592 5.74 -2.17 -28.51
N GLU A 593 6.49 -2.99 -29.24
CA GLU A 593 7.10 -2.62 -30.52
C GLU A 593 6.05 -2.40 -31.62
N LEU A 594 5.03 -3.26 -31.70
CA LEU A 594 3.98 -3.17 -32.71
C LEU A 594 3.02 -1.99 -32.46
N PHE A 595 2.78 -1.64 -31.20
CA PHE A 595 1.78 -0.65 -30.80
C PHE A 595 2.30 0.38 -29.79
N PRO A 596 3.33 1.18 -30.15
CA PRO A 596 4.01 2.07 -29.21
C PRO A 596 3.10 3.14 -28.59
N ASP A 597 2.10 3.65 -29.32
CA ASP A 597 1.13 4.61 -28.75
C ASP A 597 0.20 3.95 -27.72
N PHE A 598 -0.15 2.68 -27.93
CA PHE A 598 -0.95 1.91 -26.97
C PHE A 598 -0.10 1.49 -25.77
N ALA A 599 1.20 1.27 -25.96
CA ALA A 599 2.17 1.09 -24.87
C ALA A 599 2.31 2.34 -24.00
N ALA A 600 2.39 3.53 -24.61
CA ALA A 600 2.38 4.80 -23.89
C ALA A 600 1.08 4.99 -23.08
N LEU A 601 -0.07 4.78 -23.72
CA LEU A 601 -1.37 4.84 -23.04
C LEU A 601 -1.52 3.79 -21.93
N ALA A 602 -0.98 2.59 -22.11
CA ALA A 602 -0.98 1.54 -21.09
C ALA A 602 -0.11 1.92 -19.88
N GLY A 603 1.07 2.52 -20.13
CA GLY A 603 1.92 3.07 -19.08
C GLY A 603 1.23 4.18 -18.28
N LEU A 604 0.53 5.10 -18.96
CA LEU A 604 -0.29 6.12 -18.31
C LEU A 604 -1.40 5.50 -17.46
N ALA A 605 -2.09 4.46 -17.96
CA ALA A 605 -3.14 3.78 -17.21
C ALA A 605 -2.61 3.05 -15.97
N LEU A 606 -1.43 2.43 -16.06
CA LEU A 606 -0.81 1.70 -14.94
C LEU A 606 -0.15 2.61 -13.89
N ALA A 607 0.28 3.82 -14.29
CA ALA A 607 0.82 4.82 -13.35
C ALA A 607 -0.28 5.53 -12.55
N MET A 608 -1.56 5.27 -12.83
CA MET A 608 -2.69 5.87 -12.14
C MET A 608 -2.68 5.50 -10.64
N PRO A 609 -2.87 6.47 -9.73
CA PRO A 609 -2.80 6.25 -8.28
C PRO A 609 -4.07 5.60 -7.73
N ALA A 610 -4.27 4.31 -8.02
CA ALA A 610 -5.42 3.53 -7.59
C ALA A 610 -5.06 2.08 -7.24
N GLY A 611 -5.93 1.42 -6.46
CA GLY A 611 -5.85 0.01 -6.11
C GLY A 611 -5.29 -0.28 -4.71
N ALA A 612 -5.52 -1.52 -4.24
CA ALA A 612 -5.20 -1.95 -2.88
C ALA A 612 -3.75 -1.68 -2.46
N GLY A 613 -2.77 -1.95 -3.33
CA GLY A 613 -1.35 -1.80 -2.96
C GLY A 613 -0.95 -0.37 -2.59
N LEU A 614 -1.55 0.65 -3.21
CA LEU A 614 -1.35 2.04 -2.81
C LEU A 614 -2.00 2.30 -1.44
N LEU A 615 -3.23 1.81 -1.26
CA LEU A 615 -4.01 2.04 -0.05
C LEU A 615 -3.40 1.37 1.18
N ASP A 616 -2.85 0.17 1.02
CA ASP A 616 -2.15 -0.55 2.08
C ASP A 616 -0.91 0.21 2.54
N LYS A 617 -0.12 0.74 1.59
CA LYS A 617 1.07 1.54 1.90
C LYS A 617 0.72 2.85 2.58
N VAL A 618 -0.28 3.58 2.07
CA VAL A 618 -0.76 4.82 2.70
C VAL A 618 -1.31 4.52 4.10
N GLY A 619 -2.12 3.47 4.26
CA GLY A 619 -2.66 3.04 5.54
C GLY A 619 -1.57 2.68 6.55
N ARG A 620 -0.57 1.88 6.14
CA ARG A 620 0.57 1.52 6.99
C ARG A 620 1.38 2.74 7.40
N SER A 621 1.58 3.68 6.48
CA SER A 621 2.29 4.92 6.74
C SER A 621 1.56 5.80 7.75
N ARG A 622 0.22 5.93 7.64
CA ARG A 622 -0.63 6.62 8.63
C ARG A 622 -0.52 5.99 10.02
N GLU A 623 -0.56 4.65 10.10
CA GLU A 623 -0.43 3.91 11.36
C GLU A 623 0.90 4.21 12.07
N LEU A 624 2.01 4.19 11.34
CA LEU A 624 3.35 4.39 11.90
C LEU A 624 3.58 5.83 12.38
N ARG A 625 3.06 6.84 11.66
CA ARG A 625 3.15 8.24 12.08
C ARG A 625 2.37 8.51 13.35
N TRP A 626 1.19 7.91 13.49
CA TRP A 626 0.35 8.11 14.66
C TRP A 626 1.00 7.65 15.98
N TRP A 627 1.66 6.48 15.98
CA TRP A 627 2.38 5.99 17.16
C TRP A 627 3.57 6.89 17.57
N ARG A 628 4.10 7.72 16.65
CA ARG A 628 5.13 8.71 16.98
C ARG A 628 4.56 9.88 17.77
N GLY A 629 3.40 10.40 17.39
CA GLY A 629 2.78 11.57 18.03
C GLY A 629 2.42 11.37 19.51
N GLN A 630 2.08 10.15 19.92
CA GLN A 630 1.72 9.85 21.33
C GLN A 630 2.91 9.73 22.28
N SER A 631 4.12 9.49 21.77
CA SER A 631 5.22 9.07 22.64
C SER A 631 5.85 10.22 23.44
N GLY A 632 5.47 11.49 23.21
CA GLY A 632 5.94 12.66 23.98
C GLY A 632 7.47 12.87 24.01
N ALA A 633 8.22 11.96 23.41
CA ALA A 633 9.65 12.02 23.24
C ALA A 633 9.90 12.99 22.09
N ALA A 634 10.12 14.25 22.45
CA ALA A 634 11.10 15.10 21.80
C ALA A 634 12.51 14.44 21.91
N GLY A 635 12.62 13.21 21.43
CA GLY A 635 13.80 12.36 21.47
C GLY A 635 14.16 12.05 20.04
N GLU A 636 15.23 12.70 19.59
CA GLU A 636 15.93 12.44 18.35
C GLU A 636 15.97 10.92 18.05
N GLY A 637 15.17 10.45 17.08
CA GLY A 637 15.70 9.45 16.17
C GLY A 637 14.94 8.23 15.73
N ARG A 638 13.62 8.30 15.57
CA ARG A 638 12.91 7.43 14.63
C ARG A 638 12.49 8.25 13.41
N GLY A 639 13.41 8.43 12.45
CA GLY A 639 13.19 9.25 11.25
C GLY A 639 12.36 8.55 10.16
N ASP A 640 12.25 9.17 8.99
CA ASP A 640 11.73 8.57 7.74
C ASP A 640 12.29 7.18 7.39
N PRO A 641 13.52 6.75 7.80
CA PRO A 641 14.01 5.40 7.54
C PRO A 641 13.11 4.26 8.02
N VAL A 642 12.52 4.37 9.22
CA VAL A 642 11.62 3.31 9.73
C VAL A 642 10.34 3.21 8.90
N VAL A 643 9.76 4.36 8.51
CA VAL A 643 8.57 4.38 7.65
C VAL A 643 8.92 3.81 6.28
N LYS A 644 10.06 4.21 5.69
CA LYS A 644 10.55 3.68 4.42
C LYS A 644 10.67 2.16 4.45
N ILE A 645 11.30 1.59 5.50
CA ILE A 645 11.46 0.14 5.65
C ILE A 645 10.12 -0.56 5.81
N ALA A 646 9.24 -0.03 6.67
CA ALA A 646 7.97 -0.67 6.96
C ALA A 646 6.97 -0.61 5.79
N VAL A 647 7.02 0.46 4.99
CA VAL A 647 6.11 0.69 3.87
C VAL A 647 6.63 0.11 2.56
N ASP A 648 7.92 0.29 2.24
CA ASP A 648 8.51 -0.14 0.97
C ASP A 648 9.35 -1.40 1.07
N GLY A 649 9.69 -1.83 2.27
CA GLY A 649 10.50 -3.02 2.45
C GLY A 649 9.82 -4.28 1.88
N PRO A 650 10.49 -5.07 1.02
CA PRO A 650 9.94 -6.31 0.49
C PRO A 650 9.91 -7.44 1.56
N PRO A 651 9.43 -8.65 1.27
CA PRO A 651 9.64 -9.80 2.15
C PRO A 651 11.12 -9.99 2.49
N LEU A 652 11.41 -10.52 3.70
CA LEU A 652 12.79 -10.66 4.21
C LEU A 652 13.75 -11.37 3.26
N HIS A 653 13.25 -12.36 2.50
CA HIS A 653 14.07 -13.15 1.60
C HIS A 653 14.39 -12.46 0.26
N GLU A 654 13.74 -11.32 -0.02
CA GLU A 654 13.92 -10.54 -1.25
C GLU A 654 14.87 -9.35 -1.06
N PHE A 655 15.02 -8.85 0.18
CA PHE A 655 15.86 -7.69 0.46
C PHE A 655 17.36 -8.01 0.41
N ASP A 656 18.16 -7.16 -0.23
CA ASP A 656 19.62 -7.30 -0.30
C ASP A 656 20.31 -6.78 0.96
N PHE A 657 20.37 -7.62 1.98
CA PHE A 657 21.08 -7.31 3.22
C PHE A 657 22.60 -7.18 3.04
N ALA A 658 23.18 -7.82 2.02
CA ALA A 658 24.62 -7.69 1.77
C ALA A 658 24.96 -6.26 1.38
N LEU A 659 24.16 -5.67 0.47
CA LEU A 659 24.30 -4.28 0.09
C LEU A 659 24.07 -3.32 1.27
N ALA A 660 23.10 -3.61 2.14
CA ALA A 660 22.89 -2.81 3.35
C ALA A 660 24.08 -2.85 4.32
N VAL A 661 24.77 -4.00 4.45
CA VAL A 661 26.03 -4.08 5.22
C VAL A 661 27.11 -3.21 4.57
N GLU A 662 27.26 -3.27 3.24
CA GLU A 662 28.25 -2.44 2.54
C GLU A 662 27.98 -0.94 2.76
N VAL A 663 26.72 -0.51 2.70
CA VAL A 663 26.33 0.89 2.97
C VAL A 663 26.66 1.28 4.41
N LEU A 664 26.36 0.41 5.38
CA LEU A 664 26.65 0.65 6.79
C LEU A 664 28.16 0.78 7.07
N GLU A 665 28.97 -0.06 6.43
CA GLU A 665 30.44 -0.08 6.64
C GLU A 665 31.19 1.03 5.91
N SER A 666 30.64 1.48 4.79
CA SER A 666 31.30 2.50 3.96
C SER A 666 31.17 3.91 4.54
N GLY A 667 30.39 4.13 5.60
CA GLY A 667 30.24 5.44 6.25
C GLY A 667 29.43 6.46 5.43
N TRP A 668 28.74 6.02 4.37
CA TRP A 668 27.96 6.90 3.47
C TRP A 668 26.72 7.52 4.14
N ALA A 669 26.41 7.13 5.38
CA ALA A 669 25.24 7.59 6.13
C ALA A 669 25.35 9.04 6.65
N GLU A 670 26.54 9.63 6.76
CA GLU A 670 26.70 10.98 7.35
C GLU A 670 26.75 12.11 6.31
N GLY A 671 26.94 11.82 5.01
CA GLY A 671 27.35 12.85 4.04
C GLY A 671 26.26 13.51 3.19
N LEU A 672 25.09 12.89 2.99
CA LEU A 672 24.13 13.37 1.97
C LEU A 672 22.64 13.24 2.33
N LEU A 673 22.27 12.49 3.37
CA LEU A 673 20.87 12.18 3.69
C LEU A 673 20.36 12.82 4.99
N GLY A 674 21.24 13.42 5.80
CA GLY A 674 20.88 14.09 7.06
C GLY A 674 19.97 15.32 6.88
N SER A 675 19.81 15.82 5.66
CA SER A 675 18.96 16.97 5.33
C SER A 675 17.80 16.65 4.38
N GLN A 676 17.64 15.39 3.94
CA GLN A 676 16.58 14.99 2.98
C GLN A 676 15.66 13.87 3.50
N LEU A 677 15.97 13.27 4.65
CA LEU A 677 15.13 12.29 5.38
C LEU A 677 14.89 12.71 6.86
N MET A 678 15.29 13.94 7.19
CA MET A 678 14.86 14.72 8.36
C MET A 678 13.93 15.80 7.84
#